data_AF-A0AA39NC47-F1
#
_entry.id   AF-A0AA39NC47-F1
#
_cell.length_a   1.000
_cell.length_b   1.000
_cell.length_c   1.000
_cell.angle_alpha   90.00
_cell.angle_beta   90.00
_cell.angle_gamma   90.00
#
_symmetry.space_group_name_H-M   'P 1'
#
loop_
_entity.id
_entity.type
_entity.pdbx_description
1 polymer ?
#
loop_
_entity_poly.entity_id
_entity_poly.type
_entity_poly.pdbx_seq_one_letter_code
_entity_poly.pdbx_strand_id
1 'polypeptide(L)'
;ANAAKKSWISPYVGDCPATLLADINSHVMAAYAQGHGSIGAMIQSSGTGKSRTMHEIARLVFTIPINVRNTSSDDIGAPYPEPDTSVREYLIPNGKVQLRKRYHCFLRATFELVEEEFSGLCFENEDRSARALHWREHLSSGNVRETLYHRIVERATTYEGDAADPNLVQATNESFNKLRDVVVSKDALIPQGDLKILIYFDEAHTLAAETAGPTNYDTLCSALADIGDLNHFVIFMSTTGAKRNVGRPQHEYRSSRAVAPRTILPAPFTILPFDIGPRVLHKQATFETLRSIKHLAAFGRPLWHTILAAGASPAALVALAKFKLTHKNEALSTSFNAPGAVITPSKSVEELKEIVETTVVGIRVMIEFSPRREKAHRLQEEMVTGHMRIAFSIPSHREYMRSGHPSEPILAEMAACTIYEENVDMVKVISDLLQNDLIDKGERGELVARLLLTLAWDKAIHTLMSADQFPSYGVSHAGGRAVYSRPIPLIQFLTALLPSGYLELVLQSTPDNRFGGNTFREAFEQAYVHFTHFGRAGSSDAINSASSLAAFIRGMAFQSCSGHPVIDILIPVLIIPKDVATQPNFDVGELTLDKFHRSCMMISVEDRENAEMKNYTISAESLNFWVDQDTDVDVPYIAIVMQLSSHQVPESTRTLSTIGANDGPTRATNRSSSSRKAHPRYSIIISGCSSTVYNVISPDEQAMYSAMLGPKGMLHEHHYNNEGTLLLLRRMKPFWNLGSSCFDWVDVPGVDVVPDIVEMEYVPGVTYGDRAVIIQGDDGTWDVEENNAADIWHDS
;
A
#
# COMPACT_ATOMS: atom_id res chain seq x y z
N ALA A 1 -0.41 -15.76 21.80
CA ALA A 1 -0.76 -15.18 23.12
C ALA A 1 0.46 -14.63 23.85
N ASN A 2 1.38 -15.47 24.30
CA ASN A 2 2.49 -15.03 25.16
C ASN A 2 3.43 -13.99 24.50
N ALA A 3 3.76 -14.14 23.21
CA ALA A 3 4.63 -13.20 22.50
C ALA A 3 4.02 -11.78 22.40
N ALA A 4 2.71 -11.66 22.14
CA ALA A 4 2.03 -10.36 22.09
C ALA A 4 2.09 -9.63 23.44
N LYS A 5 1.78 -10.33 24.54
CA LYS A 5 1.88 -9.77 25.90
C LYS A 5 3.32 -9.36 26.25
N LYS A 6 4.32 -10.18 25.90
CA LYS A 6 5.74 -9.85 26.08
C LYS A 6 6.17 -8.63 25.26
N SER A 7 5.70 -8.52 24.01
CA SER A 7 5.96 -7.34 23.16
C SER A 7 5.30 -6.07 23.70
N TRP A 8 4.15 -6.19 24.39
CA TRP A 8 3.50 -5.04 25.00
C TRP A 8 4.26 -4.43 26.17
N ILE A 9 5.03 -5.23 26.90
CA ILE A 9 5.83 -4.73 28.03
C ILE A 9 7.25 -4.32 27.62
N SER A 10 7.67 -4.58 26.38
CA SER A 10 8.99 -4.16 25.91
C SER A 10 9.10 -2.63 25.85
N PRO A 11 10.31 -2.06 25.98
CA PRO A 11 10.52 -0.62 25.79
C PRO A 11 9.96 -0.14 24.45
N TYR A 12 9.31 1.02 24.46
CA TYR A 12 8.83 1.66 23.24
C TYR A 12 9.99 2.30 22.47
N VAL A 13 9.95 2.29 21.15
CA VAL A 13 11.00 2.83 20.27
C VAL A 13 10.39 3.90 19.35
N GLY A 14 11.06 5.05 19.26
CA GLY A 14 10.64 6.20 18.45
C GLY A 14 9.83 7.23 19.21
N ASP A 15 9.48 8.32 18.53
CA ASP A 15 8.89 9.54 19.13
C ASP A 15 7.45 9.82 18.67
N CYS A 16 6.79 8.80 18.10
CA CYS A 16 5.40 8.92 17.65
C CYS A 16 4.41 9.33 18.75
N PRO A 17 4.54 8.91 20.03
CA PRO A 17 3.65 9.35 21.11
C PRO A 17 3.73 10.87 21.34
N ALA A 18 4.94 11.44 21.40
CA ALA A 18 5.10 12.87 21.61
C ALA A 18 4.61 13.68 20.39
N THR A 19 4.92 13.20 19.17
CA THR A 19 4.46 13.83 17.93
C THR A 19 2.93 13.86 17.83
N LEU A 20 2.28 12.72 18.06
CA LEU A 20 0.81 12.63 18.03
C LEU A 20 0.17 13.47 19.14
N LEU A 21 0.76 13.51 20.33
CA LEU A 21 0.28 14.37 21.41
C LEU A 21 0.40 15.86 21.05
N ALA A 22 1.45 16.26 20.33
CA ALA A 22 1.60 17.63 19.83
C ALA A 22 0.51 18.00 18.82
N ASP A 23 0.15 17.07 17.91
CA ASP A 23 -0.95 17.27 16.96
C ASP A 23 -2.31 17.40 17.67
N ILE A 24 -2.56 16.54 18.67
CA ILE A 24 -3.78 16.62 19.50
C ILE A 24 -3.84 17.97 20.23
N ASN A 25 -2.75 18.39 20.87
CA ASN A 25 -2.69 19.68 21.56
C ASN A 25 -2.93 20.86 20.60
N SER A 26 -2.32 20.82 19.41
CA SER A 26 -2.52 21.83 18.38
C SER A 26 -4.00 21.94 17.97
N HIS A 27 -4.68 20.79 17.85
CA HIS A 27 -6.13 20.78 17.59
C HIS A 27 -6.95 21.30 18.77
N VAL A 28 -6.63 20.94 20.01
CA VAL A 28 -7.34 21.46 21.21
C VAL A 28 -7.20 22.97 21.31
N MET A 29 -6.01 23.52 21.04
CA MET A 29 -5.78 24.97 20.98
C MET A 29 -6.62 25.63 19.89
N ALA A 30 -6.69 25.04 18.70
CA ALA A 30 -7.53 25.52 17.61
C ALA A 30 -9.03 25.43 17.96
N ALA A 31 -9.45 24.35 18.62
CA ALA A 31 -10.81 24.13 19.07
C ALA A 31 -11.27 25.22 20.04
N TYR A 32 -10.40 25.59 20.97
CA TYR A 32 -10.59 26.69 21.89
C TYR A 32 -10.78 28.04 21.16
N ALA A 33 -9.96 28.32 20.15
CA ALA A 33 -9.97 29.59 19.43
C ALA A 33 -11.08 29.72 18.36
N GLN A 34 -11.45 28.61 17.72
CA GLN A 34 -12.27 28.60 16.48
C GLN A 34 -13.59 27.83 16.63
N GLY A 35 -13.84 27.23 17.80
CA GLY A 35 -15.02 26.38 18.03
C GLY A 35 -14.94 25.08 17.24
N HIS A 36 -13.85 24.32 17.37
CA HIS A 36 -13.79 22.94 16.85
C HIS A 36 -14.27 21.94 17.92
N GLY A 37 -14.63 20.72 17.49
CA GLY A 37 -15.03 19.66 18.41
C GLY A 37 -13.83 19.03 19.16
N SER A 38 -14.08 18.52 20.37
CA SER A 38 -13.11 17.78 21.21
C SER A 38 -13.04 16.28 20.88
N ILE A 39 -13.61 15.84 19.75
CA ILE A 39 -13.72 14.43 19.36
C ILE A 39 -12.94 14.20 18.07
N GLY A 40 -12.06 13.20 18.07
CA GLY A 40 -11.29 12.76 16.91
C GLY A 40 -11.34 11.25 16.70
N ALA A 41 -10.74 10.80 15.60
CA ALA A 41 -10.64 9.38 15.26
C ALA A 41 -9.20 9.04 14.86
N MET A 42 -8.73 7.85 15.23
CA MET A 42 -7.49 7.27 14.72
C MET A 42 -7.85 6.03 13.90
N ILE A 43 -7.56 6.07 12.60
CA ILE A 43 -7.96 5.01 11.66
C ILE A 43 -6.70 4.43 11.03
N GLN A 44 -6.41 3.17 11.32
CA GLN A 44 -5.29 2.47 10.71
C GLN A 44 -5.46 0.95 10.81
N SER A 45 -4.93 0.21 9.84
CA SER A 45 -4.90 -1.26 9.84
C SER A 45 -4.29 -1.85 11.12
N SER A 46 -4.58 -3.13 11.37
CA SER A 46 -4.04 -3.87 12.51
C SER A 46 -2.49 -3.99 12.45
N GLY A 47 -1.86 -4.07 13.62
CA GLY A 47 -0.41 -4.27 13.76
C GLY A 47 0.48 -3.01 13.67
N THR A 48 -0.11 -1.83 13.45
CA THR A 48 0.62 -0.54 13.36
C THR A 48 0.95 0.10 14.70
N GLY A 49 0.42 -0.44 15.81
CA GLY A 49 0.71 0.05 17.16
C GLY A 49 -0.20 1.18 17.65
N LYS A 50 -1.44 1.30 17.15
CA LYS A 50 -2.48 2.23 17.64
C LYS A 50 -2.57 2.26 19.17
N SER A 51 -2.99 1.13 19.75
CA SER A 51 -3.20 0.97 21.19
C SER A 51 -1.92 1.19 21.98
N ARG A 52 -0.77 0.73 21.45
CA ARG A 52 0.52 0.90 22.13
C ARG A 52 0.96 2.36 22.15
N THR A 53 0.76 3.10 21.06
CA THR A 53 1.11 4.53 20.98
C THR A 53 0.26 5.34 21.97
N MET A 54 -1.05 5.08 22.04
CA MET A 54 -1.92 5.73 23.04
C MET A 54 -1.56 5.35 24.48
N HIS A 55 -1.15 4.09 24.71
CA HIS A 55 -0.68 3.66 26.02
C HIS A 55 0.62 4.36 26.45
N GLU A 56 1.49 4.73 25.51
CA GLU A 56 2.66 5.56 25.81
C GLU A 56 2.32 7.05 25.98
N ILE A 57 1.34 7.59 25.24
CA ILE A 57 0.83 8.96 25.46
C ILE A 57 0.28 9.10 26.89
N ALA A 58 -0.29 8.03 27.46
CA ALA A 58 -0.77 8.04 28.84
C ALA A 58 0.31 8.29 29.90
N ARG A 59 1.62 8.26 29.56
CA ARG A 59 2.69 8.74 30.45
C ARG A 59 2.80 10.26 30.52
N LEU A 60 2.35 10.93 29.47
CA LEU A 60 2.58 12.36 29.25
C LEU A 60 1.36 13.18 29.67
N VAL A 61 0.15 12.62 29.49
CA VAL A 61 -1.13 13.25 29.82
C VAL A 61 -2.07 12.27 30.52
N PHE A 62 -2.84 12.77 31.49
CA PHE A 62 -3.83 11.96 32.21
C PHE A 62 -4.84 11.38 31.22
N THR A 63 -5.04 10.06 31.27
CA THR A 63 -5.76 9.31 30.24
C THR A 63 -6.76 8.32 30.84
N ILE A 64 -7.98 8.26 30.28
CA ILE A 64 -8.98 7.22 30.58
C ILE A 64 -9.03 6.25 29.38
N PRO A 65 -8.41 5.06 29.48
CA PRO A 65 -8.32 4.11 28.37
C PRO A 65 -9.48 3.11 28.35
N ILE A 66 -10.30 3.07 27.31
CA ILE A 66 -11.42 2.12 27.19
C ILE A 66 -11.18 1.24 25.96
N ASN A 67 -11.34 -0.08 26.07
CA ASN A 67 -11.20 -1.05 24.99
C ASN A 67 -12.50 -1.85 24.87
N VAL A 68 -13.24 -1.61 23.78
CA VAL A 68 -14.56 -2.24 23.55
C VAL A 68 -14.51 -3.41 22.58
N ARG A 69 -13.32 -3.99 22.34
CA ARG A 69 -13.13 -5.11 21.41
C ARG A 69 -14.08 -6.29 21.72
N ASN A 70 -14.64 -6.87 20.66
CA ASN A 70 -15.46 -8.08 20.79
C ASN A 70 -14.57 -9.31 21.09
N THR A 71 -15.11 -10.26 21.87
CA THR A 71 -14.41 -11.48 22.33
C THR A 71 -14.85 -12.75 21.60
N SER A 72 -15.79 -12.67 20.65
CA SER A 72 -16.22 -13.84 19.86
C SER A 72 -15.30 -14.06 18.65
N SER A 73 -14.66 -15.24 18.60
CA SER A 73 -14.00 -15.94 17.46
C SER A 73 -12.91 -15.27 16.61
N ASP A 74 -12.75 -13.94 16.63
CA ASP A 74 -11.73 -13.24 15.82
C ASP A 74 -10.35 -13.08 16.51
N ASP A 75 -10.15 -13.73 17.67
CA ASP A 75 -8.98 -13.62 18.55
C ASP A 75 -7.70 -14.35 18.04
N ILE A 76 -7.62 -14.64 16.75
CA ILE A 76 -6.44 -15.27 16.16
C ILE A 76 -5.35 -14.20 15.98
N GLY A 77 -4.19 -14.46 16.60
CA GLY A 77 -3.04 -13.54 16.67
C GLY A 77 -2.79 -12.93 18.05
N ALA A 78 -3.60 -13.28 19.05
CA ALA A 78 -3.52 -12.75 20.42
C ALA A 78 -3.47 -11.22 20.48
N PRO A 79 -4.53 -10.56 20.00
CA PRO A 79 -4.69 -9.12 20.15
C PRO A 79 -4.52 -8.71 21.61
N TYR A 80 -3.85 -7.58 21.82
CA TYR A 80 -3.54 -7.04 23.14
C TYR A 80 -3.57 -5.50 23.04
N PRO A 81 -4.08 -4.78 24.05
CA PRO A 81 -4.53 -5.24 25.36
C PRO A 81 -5.86 -6.02 25.36
N GLU A 82 -6.16 -6.64 26.51
CA GLU A 82 -7.44 -7.29 26.76
C GLU A 82 -8.60 -6.27 26.73
N PRO A 83 -9.82 -6.67 26.34
CA PRO A 83 -10.99 -5.81 26.33
C PRO A 83 -11.53 -5.52 27.74
N ASP A 84 -12.17 -4.37 27.89
CA ASP A 84 -12.93 -4.00 29.08
C ASP A 84 -14.36 -4.55 28.97
N THR A 85 -14.51 -5.86 29.21
CA THR A 85 -15.75 -6.62 28.96
C THR A 85 -16.99 -6.00 29.60
N SER A 86 -16.93 -5.60 30.88
CA SER A 86 -18.06 -5.00 31.60
C SER A 86 -18.50 -3.68 30.98
N VAL A 87 -17.54 -2.83 30.62
CA VAL A 87 -17.80 -1.54 29.95
C VAL A 87 -18.38 -1.76 28.57
N ARG A 88 -17.82 -2.69 27.78
CA ARG A 88 -18.33 -3.04 26.46
C ARG A 88 -19.80 -3.48 26.51
N GLU A 89 -20.13 -4.44 27.39
CA GLU A 89 -21.49 -4.96 27.55
C GLU A 89 -22.48 -3.88 28.01
N TYR A 90 -22.02 -2.94 28.84
CA TYR A 90 -22.83 -1.80 29.25
C TYR A 90 -23.06 -0.81 28.09
N LEU A 91 -22.01 -0.48 27.33
CA LEU A 91 -22.10 0.47 26.22
C LEU A 91 -22.85 -0.09 24.99
N ILE A 92 -22.91 -1.41 24.86
CA ILE A 92 -23.59 -2.15 23.78
C ILE A 92 -24.70 -3.03 24.40
N PRO A 93 -25.82 -2.42 24.83
CA PRO A 93 -26.90 -3.15 25.48
C PRO A 93 -27.60 -4.12 24.54
N ASN A 94 -28.00 -5.26 25.11
CA ASN A 94 -29.00 -6.13 24.51
C ASN A 94 -30.40 -5.54 24.75
N GLY A 95 -31.08 -5.12 23.67
CA GLY A 95 -32.48 -4.66 23.73
C GLY A 95 -32.67 -3.14 23.69
N LYS A 96 -33.92 -2.70 23.93
CA LYS A 96 -34.30 -1.28 23.83
C LYS A 96 -34.01 -0.55 25.14
N VAL A 97 -33.03 0.35 25.13
CA VAL A 97 -32.74 1.26 26.26
C VAL A 97 -32.68 2.71 25.79
N GLN A 98 -32.84 3.66 26.71
CA GLN A 98 -32.58 5.08 26.44
C GLN A 98 -31.07 5.35 26.40
N LEU A 99 -30.43 5.01 25.27
CA LEU A 99 -28.96 5.04 25.09
C LEU A 99 -28.32 6.36 25.51
N ARG A 100 -28.94 7.50 25.19
CA ARG A 100 -28.39 8.80 25.59
C ARG A 100 -28.37 9.00 27.11
N LYS A 101 -29.44 8.60 27.83
CA LYS A 101 -29.49 8.63 29.31
C LYS A 101 -28.39 7.73 29.86
N ARG A 102 -28.32 6.50 29.35
CA ARG A 102 -27.31 5.49 29.71
C ARG A 102 -25.87 6.02 29.57
N TYR A 103 -25.53 6.67 28.46
CA TYR A 103 -24.18 7.22 28.28
C TYR A 103 -23.87 8.38 29.21
N HIS A 104 -24.84 9.24 29.54
CA HIS A 104 -24.63 10.25 30.56
C HIS A 104 -24.45 9.63 31.97
N CYS A 105 -25.22 8.59 32.32
CA CYS A 105 -25.02 7.83 33.55
C CYS A 105 -23.60 7.21 33.62
N PHE A 106 -23.13 6.63 32.52
CA PHE A 106 -21.78 6.08 32.39
C PHE A 106 -20.69 7.14 32.56
N LEU A 107 -20.82 8.26 31.85
CA LEU A 107 -19.82 9.34 31.88
C LEU A 107 -19.74 9.94 33.29
N ARG A 108 -20.90 10.23 33.92
CA ARG A 108 -20.95 10.70 35.30
C ARG A 108 -20.27 9.73 36.26
N ALA A 109 -20.64 8.45 36.24
CA ALA A 109 -20.05 7.43 37.10
C ALA A 109 -18.56 7.26 36.85
N THR A 110 -18.12 7.36 35.60
CA THR A 110 -16.72 7.33 35.20
C THR A 110 -15.97 8.49 35.84
N PHE A 111 -16.44 9.73 35.68
CA PHE A 111 -15.74 10.90 36.20
C PHE A 111 -15.68 10.92 37.74
N GLU A 112 -16.76 10.52 38.42
CA GLU A 112 -16.79 10.43 39.88
C GLU A 112 -15.83 9.36 40.40
N LEU A 113 -15.89 8.13 39.89
CA LEU A 113 -15.05 7.05 40.41
C LEU A 113 -13.59 7.16 40.00
N VAL A 114 -13.30 7.71 38.81
CA VAL A 114 -11.93 8.01 38.39
C VAL A 114 -11.36 9.14 39.25
N GLU A 115 -12.15 10.15 39.61
CA GLU A 115 -11.73 11.19 40.54
C GLU A 115 -11.46 10.62 41.93
N GLU A 116 -12.38 9.84 42.50
CA GLU A 116 -12.19 9.16 43.79
C GLU A 116 -10.91 8.31 43.81
N GLU A 117 -10.69 7.51 42.76
CA GLU A 117 -9.53 6.63 42.64
C GLU A 117 -8.21 7.42 42.48
N PHE A 118 -8.21 8.47 41.66
CA PHE A 118 -7.03 9.30 41.42
C PHE A 118 -6.70 10.20 42.62
N SER A 119 -7.70 10.72 43.33
CA SER A 119 -7.54 11.46 44.59
C SER A 119 -6.97 10.58 45.72
N GLY A 120 -7.18 9.26 45.65
CA GLY A 120 -6.59 8.29 46.56
C GLY A 120 -5.09 8.06 46.35
N LEU A 121 -4.51 8.55 45.25
CA LEU A 121 -3.08 8.45 44.97
C LEU A 121 -2.31 9.58 45.66
N CYS A 122 -1.19 9.24 46.29
CA CYS A 122 -0.27 10.21 46.88
C CYS A 122 0.65 10.78 45.79
N PHE A 123 0.76 12.11 45.71
CA PHE A 123 1.66 12.81 44.78
C PHE A 123 2.63 13.71 45.58
N GLU A 124 3.94 13.52 45.42
CA GLU A 124 4.95 14.28 46.17
C GLU A 124 5.43 15.52 45.41
N ASN A 125 4.60 16.57 45.30
CA ASN A 125 4.91 17.80 44.54
C ASN A 125 5.34 17.52 43.08
N GLU A 126 4.69 16.55 42.46
CA GLU A 126 4.98 16.09 41.11
C GLU A 126 4.38 17.01 40.02
N ASP A 127 5.05 17.07 38.88
CA ASP A 127 4.51 17.71 37.69
C ASP A 127 3.38 16.88 37.04
N ARG A 128 2.70 17.45 36.05
CA ARG A 128 1.55 16.79 35.40
C ARG A 128 1.91 15.45 34.75
N SER A 129 3.09 15.35 34.14
CA SER A 129 3.49 14.13 33.43
C SER A 129 3.86 13.02 34.41
N ALA A 130 4.50 13.35 35.54
CA ALA A 130 4.73 12.41 36.64
C ALA A 130 3.40 11.87 37.21
N ARG A 131 2.41 12.75 37.45
CA ARG A 131 1.07 12.33 37.91
C ARG A 131 0.35 11.45 36.88
N ALA A 132 0.46 11.76 35.59
CA ALA A 132 -0.08 10.95 34.51
C ALA A 132 0.57 9.56 34.44
N LEU A 133 1.89 9.50 34.60
CA LEU A 133 2.64 8.24 34.66
C LEU A 133 2.19 7.37 35.85
N HIS A 134 2.05 7.95 37.05
CA HIS A 134 1.55 7.23 38.22
C HIS A 134 0.14 6.68 38.00
N TRP A 135 -0.76 7.46 37.38
CA TRP A 135 -2.09 6.99 37.01
C TRP A 135 -2.05 5.81 36.02
N ARG A 136 -1.21 5.90 34.97
CA ARG A 136 -1.02 4.81 34.01
C ARG A 136 -0.52 3.54 34.71
N GLU A 137 0.47 3.66 35.57
CA GLU A 137 1.07 2.54 36.30
C GLU A 137 0.07 1.91 37.28
N HIS A 138 -0.73 2.74 37.97
CA HIS A 138 -1.84 2.29 38.82
C HIS A 138 -2.85 1.46 38.03
N LEU A 139 -3.34 1.97 36.89
CA LEU A 139 -4.28 1.23 36.03
C LEU A 139 -3.69 -0.08 35.47
N SER A 140 -2.36 -0.13 35.28
CA SER A 140 -1.67 -1.31 34.77
C SER A 140 -1.33 -2.34 35.86
N SER A 141 -1.59 -2.02 37.13
CA SER A 141 -1.23 -2.85 38.28
C SER A 141 -2.37 -3.81 38.64
N GLY A 142 -2.06 -5.11 38.67
CA GLY A 142 -3.01 -6.16 39.05
C GLY A 142 -4.32 -6.07 38.25
N ASN A 143 -5.45 -6.06 38.98
CA ASN A 143 -6.79 -5.95 38.41
C ASN A 143 -7.44 -4.58 38.66
N VAL A 144 -6.64 -3.52 38.90
CA VAL A 144 -7.15 -2.19 39.25
C VAL A 144 -8.10 -1.66 38.17
N ARG A 145 -7.70 -1.66 36.90
CA ARG A 145 -8.54 -1.20 35.79
C ARG A 145 -9.85 -1.99 35.68
N GLU A 146 -9.77 -3.32 35.73
CA GLU A 146 -10.94 -4.20 35.65
C GLU A 146 -11.93 -3.92 36.81
N THR A 147 -11.40 -3.79 38.03
CA THR A 147 -12.20 -3.52 39.24
C THR A 147 -12.85 -2.13 39.21
N LEU A 148 -12.09 -1.11 38.81
CA LEU A 148 -12.59 0.25 38.65
C LEU A 148 -13.72 0.28 37.61
N TYR A 149 -13.53 -0.38 36.48
CA TYR A 149 -14.50 -0.40 35.39
C TYR A 149 -15.76 -1.19 35.73
N HIS A 150 -15.65 -2.26 36.51
CA HIS A 150 -16.81 -2.92 37.10
C HIS A 150 -17.61 -1.99 38.03
N ARG A 151 -16.94 -1.29 38.95
CA ARG A 151 -17.57 -0.31 39.86
C ARG A 151 -18.27 0.82 39.10
N ILE A 152 -17.68 1.29 37.99
CA ILE A 152 -18.28 2.30 37.10
C ILE A 152 -19.59 1.79 36.52
N VAL A 153 -19.61 0.57 35.99
CA VAL A 153 -20.81 -0.03 35.40
C VAL A 153 -21.92 -0.22 36.44
N GLU A 154 -21.58 -0.67 37.65
CA GLU A 154 -22.54 -0.81 38.77
C GLU A 154 -23.15 0.54 39.19
N ARG A 155 -22.30 1.58 39.34
CA ARG A 155 -22.76 2.92 39.70
C ARG A 155 -23.62 3.54 38.59
N ALA A 156 -23.21 3.39 37.34
CA ALA A 156 -23.97 3.88 36.18
C ALA A 156 -25.35 3.20 36.06
N THR A 157 -25.41 1.89 36.33
CA THR A 157 -26.68 1.13 36.37
C THR A 157 -27.62 1.63 37.47
N THR A 158 -27.07 2.06 38.61
CA THR A 158 -27.86 2.69 39.69
C THR A 158 -28.47 4.01 39.23
N TYR A 159 -27.69 4.88 38.59
CA TYR A 159 -28.18 6.15 38.03
C TYR A 159 -29.24 5.97 36.93
N GLU A 160 -29.19 4.87 36.19
CA GLU A 160 -30.22 4.53 35.21
C GLU A 160 -31.58 4.21 35.85
N GLY A 161 -31.56 3.46 36.95
CA GLY A 161 -32.74 3.04 37.71
C GLY A 161 -33.45 4.19 38.44
N ASP A 162 -32.72 5.25 38.78
CA ASP A 162 -33.29 6.45 39.39
C ASP A 162 -34.16 7.21 38.37
N ALA A 163 -35.45 7.37 38.72
CA ALA A 163 -36.51 7.66 37.77
C ALA A 163 -36.51 9.10 37.19
N ALA A 164 -35.77 10.06 37.74
CA ALA A 164 -35.88 11.45 37.30
C ALA A 164 -34.74 12.33 37.84
N ASP A 165 -33.52 12.22 37.30
CA ASP A 165 -32.57 13.34 37.40
C ASP A 165 -32.76 14.24 36.17
N PRO A 166 -33.57 15.31 36.25
CA PRO A 166 -33.76 16.25 35.14
C PRO A 166 -32.47 17.00 34.77
N ASN A 167 -31.45 16.96 35.65
CA ASN A 167 -30.18 17.68 35.51
C ASN A 167 -29.01 16.74 35.23
N LEU A 168 -29.25 15.52 34.72
CA LEU A 168 -28.20 14.51 34.50
C LEU A 168 -27.01 15.06 33.69
N VAL A 169 -27.25 15.85 32.64
CA VAL A 169 -26.18 16.48 31.83
C VAL A 169 -25.35 17.47 32.65
N GLN A 170 -25.99 18.25 33.51
CA GLN A 170 -25.32 19.17 34.42
C GLN A 170 -24.49 18.40 35.45
N ALA A 171 -25.05 17.34 36.04
CA ALA A 171 -24.32 16.48 36.96
C ALA A 171 -23.09 15.83 36.30
N THR A 172 -23.21 15.35 35.04
CA THR A 172 -22.06 14.85 34.27
C THR A 172 -20.96 15.91 34.13
N ASN A 173 -21.33 17.17 33.80
CA ASN A 173 -20.37 18.27 33.67
C ASN A 173 -19.74 18.67 35.01
N GLU A 174 -20.51 18.68 36.10
CA GLU A 174 -19.98 18.95 37.44
C GLU A 174 -18.98 17.89 37.87
N SER A 175 -19.27 16.60 37.64
CA SER A 175 -18.34 15.51 37.93
C SER A 175 -17.08 15.57 37.04
N PHE A 176 -17.23 15.96 35.77
CA PHE A 176 -16.08 16.20 34.88
C PHE A 176 -15.18 17.32 35.39
N ASN A 177 -15.75 18.47 35.77
CA ASN A 177 -14.99 19.61 36.29
C ASN A 177 -14.23 19.25 37.57
N LYS A 178 -14.85 18.48 38.48
CA LYS A 178 -14.19 17.97 39.68
C LYS A 178 -12.97 17.11 39.32
N LEU A 179 -13.13 16.16 38.40
CA LEU A 179 -12.01 15.33 37.93
C LEU A 179 -10.89 16.19 37.35
N ARG A 180 -11.21 17.14 36.47
CA ARG A 180 -10.23 18.08 35.88
C ARG A 180 -9.46 18.84 36.95
N ASP A 181 -10.15 19.37 37.95
CA ASP A 181 -9.52 20.17 39.01
C ASP A 181 -8.54 19.35 39.85
N VAL A 182 -8.85 18.07 40.11
CA VAL A 182 -7.91 17.15 40.77
C VAL A 182 -6.71 16.86 39.86
N VAL A 183 -6.93 16.59 38.57
CA VAL A 183 -5.87 16.28 37.59
C VAL A 183 -4.88 17.43 37.41
N VAL A 184 -5.32 18.69 37.41
CA VAL A 184 -4.46 19.85 37.14
C VAL A 184 -3.72 20.35 38.38
N SER A 185 -4.13 19.94 39.59
CA SER A 185 -3.73 20.51 40.89
C SER A 185 -4.30 21.92 41.09
N LYS A 186 -4.80 22.21 42.30
CA LYS A 186 -5.53 23.45 42.62
C LYS A 186 -4.69 24.72 42.50
N ASP A 187 -3.36 24.61 42.55
CA ASP A 187 -2.44 25.76 42.63
C ASP A 187 -1.82 26.16 41.26
N ALA A 188 -2.11 25.41 40.19
CA ALA A 188 -1.56 25.71 38.86
C ALA A 188 -2.44 26.72 38.11
N LEU A 189 -1.87 27.86 37.70
CA LEU A 189 -2.46 28.71 36.65
C LEU A 189 -2.68 27.83 35.41
N ILE A 190 -3.94 27.66 35.00
CA ILE A 190 -4.31 26.80 33.88
C ILE A 190 -4.16 27.60 32.58
N PRO A 191 -3.17 27.31 31.69
CA PRO A 191 -3.14 27.94 30.38
C PRO A 191 -4.36 27.45 29.59
N GLN A 192 -5.13 28.38 29.03
CA GLN A 192 -6.26 28.06 28.18
C GLN A 192 -5.79 27.32 26.91
N GLY A 193 -6.53 26.29 26.49
CA GLY A 193 -6.24 25.48 25.30
C GLY A 193 -5.26 24.31 25.47
N ASP A 194 -4.70 24.08 26.65
CA ASP A 194 -3.77 22.95 26.92
C ASP A 194 -4.53 21.66 27.30
N LEU A 195 -4.22 20.50 26.68
CA LEU A 195 -4.89 19.23 26.95
C LEU A 195 -4.62 18.74 28.38
N LYS A 196 -5.68 18.41 29.13
CA LYS A 196 -5.59 17.90 30.51
C LYS A 196 -6.07 16.46 30.63
N ILE A 197 -7.20 16.15 29.99
CA ILE A 197 -7.82 14.83 30.05
C ILE A 197 -7.94 14.28 28.64
N LEU A 198 -7.34 13.12 28.41
CA LEU A 198 -7.48 12.34 27.20
C LEU A 198 -8.39 11.14 27.49
N ILE A 199 -9.38 10.89 26.65
CA ILE A 199 -10.19 9.67 26.71
C ILE A 199 -10.00 8.95 25.39
N TYR A 200 -9.75 7.65 25.40
CA TYR A 200 -9.75 6.89 24.15
C TYR A 200 -10.62 5.65 24.22
N PHE A 201 -11.26 5.33 23.10
CA PHE A 201 -12.01 4.11 22.87
C PHE A 201 -11.29 3.29 21.81
N ASP A 202 -10.66 2.20 22.22
CA ASP A 202 -10.01 1.21 21.36
C ASP A 202 -11.02 0.24 20.79
N GLU A 203 -10.78 -0.19 19.55
CA GLU A 203 -11.70 -1.00 18.74
C GLU A 203 -13.13 -0.44 18.68
N ALA A 204 -13.22 0.88 18.52
CA ALA A 204 -14.46 1.66 18.51
C ALA A 204 -15.44 1.25 17.40
N HIS A 205 -14.99 0.52 16.38
CA HIS A 205 -15.86 -0.05 15.35
C HIS A 205 -16.94 -0.98 15.94
N THR A 206 -16.70 -1.55 17.12
CA THR A 206 -17.70 -2.35 17.85
C THR A 206 -18.93 -1.52 18.25
N LEU A 207 -18.80 -0.20 18.46
CA LEU A 207 -19.90 0.71 18.76
C LEU A 207 -20.69 1.15 17.51
N ALA A 208 -20.18 0.84 16.33
CA ALA A 208 -20.62 1.36 15.06
C ALA A 208 -21.52 0.38 14.28
N ALA A 209 -21.97 -0.72 14.88
CA ALA A 209 -22.79 -1.71 14.18
C ALA A 209 -24.05 -1.11 13.53
N GLU A 210 -24.40 -1.57 12.32
CA GLU A 210 -25.50 -1.02 11.53
C GLU A 210 -26.85 -1.19 12.25
N THR A 211 -27.56 -0.08 12.42
CA THR A 211 -28.94 -0.06 12.90
C THR A 211 -29.79 0.84 12.00
N ALA A 212 -31.11 0.67 12.02
CA ALA A 212 -32.03 1.55 11.29
C ALA A 212 -32.06 3.00 11.83
N GLY A 213 -31.37 3.29 12.95
CA GLY A 213 -31.33 4.59 13.64
C GLY A 213 -29.90 5.08 13.93
N PRO A 214 -29.72 6.07 14.83
CA PRO A 214 -28.41 6.47 15.32
C PRO A 214 -27.68 5.29 15.95
N THR A 215 -26.41 5.09 15.60
CA THR A 215 -25.60 4.02 16.18
C THR A 215 -25.28 4.29 17.65
N ASN A 216 -24.80 3.26 18.35
CA ASN A 216 -24.24 3.40 19.71
C ASN A 216 -23.11 4.45 19.70
N TYR A 217 -22.27 4.42 18.66
CA TYR A 217 -21.23 5.43 18.41
C TYR A 217 -21.80 6.85 18.26
N ASP A 218 -22.80 7.07 17.40
CA ASP A 218 -23.40 8.38 17.16
C ASP A 218 -23.98 8.96 18.46
N THR A 219 -24.65 8.10 19.24
CA THR A 219 -25.29 8.49 20.50
C THR A 219 -24.25 8.80 21.59
N LEU A 220 -23.14 8.05 21.64
CA LEU A 220 -22.04 8.28 22.57
C LEU A 220 -21.30 9.58 22.25
N CYS A 221 -20.98 9.83 20.97
CA CYS A 221 -20.39 11.09 20.53
C CYS A 221 -21.28 12.27 20.92
N SER A 222 -22.60 12.11 20.79
CA SER A 222 -23.53 13.17 21.14
C SER A 222 -23.66 13.40 22.66
N ALA A 223 -23.38 12.41 23.51
CA ALA A 223 -23.29 12.60 24.96
C ALA A 223 -21.96 13.26 25.37
N LEU A 224 -20.85 12.84 24.75
CA LEU A 224 -19.53 13.45 24.95
C LEU A 224 -19.48 14.92 24.52
N ALA A 225 -20.18 15.26 23.44
CA ALA A 225 -20.29 16.65 22.96
C ALA A 225 -21.03 17.59 23.94
N ASP A 226 -21.72 17.07 24.96
CA ASP A 226 -22.33 17.90 26.01
C ASP A 226 -21.32 18.28 27.12
N ILE A 227 -20.07 17.80 27.08
CA ILE A 227 -19.00 18.24 27.99
C ILE A 227 -18.55 19.63 27.58
N GLY A 228 -18.85 20.63 28.42
CA GLY A 228 -18.62 22.05 28.11
C GLY A 228 -17.16 22.52 28.28
N ASP A 229 -16.33 21.73 28.95
CA ASP A 229 -14.91 22.04 29.16
C ASP A 229 -14.11 21.83 27.86
N LEU A 230 -13.19 22.74 27.53
CA LEU A 230 -12.43 22.71 26.28
C LEU A 230 -11.02 22.11 26.43
N ASN A 231 -10.67 21.63 27.62
CA ASN A 231 -9.34 21.14 27.98
C ASN A 231 -9.26 19.61 27.94
N HIS A 232 -10.13 18.98 27.13
CA HIS A 232 -10.20 17.54 26.96
C HIS A 232 -10.23 17.15 25.48
N PHE A 233 -9.86 15.89 25.21
CA PHE A 233 -9.98 15.33 23.87
C PHE A 233 -10.35 13.85 23.94
N VAL A 234 -11.24 13.42 23.04
CA VAL A 234 -11.72 12.04 22.94
C VAL A 234 -11.29 11.44 21.60
N ILE A 235 -10.61 10.29 21.62
CA ILE A 235 -10.15 9.60 20.42
C ILE A 235 -10.83 8.24 20.28
N PHE A 236 -11.46 8.01 19.14
CA PHE A 236 -11.96 6.70 18.76
C PHE A 236 -10.97 6.00 17.83
N MET A 237 -10.39 4.89 18.26
CA MET A 237 -9.44 4.11 17.47
C MET A 237 -10.15 2.95 16.75
N SER A 238 -9.81 2.75 15.48
CA SER A 238 -10.43 1.71 14.67
C SER A 238 -9.47 1.14 13.61
N THR A 239 -9.63 -0.15 13.32
CA THR A 239 -9.08 -0.81 12.11
C THR A 239 -9.97 -0.65 10.90
N THR A 240 -11.28 -0.46 11.11
CA THR A 240 -12.23 -0.38 10.02
C THR A 240 -12.20 1.00 9.36
N GLY A 241 -12.23 1.01 8.02
CA GLY A 241 -12.64 2.15 7.22
C GLY A 241 -14.12 2.44 7.39
N ALA A 242 -14.60 2.59 8.62
CA ALA A 242 -15.97 2.99 8.93
C ALA A 242 -16.19 4.47 8.55
N LYS A 243 -15.97 4.82 7.27
CA LYS A 243 -16.58 5.98 6.63
C LYS A 243 -18.07 6.00 6.88
N ARG A 244 -18.69 4.85 7.13
CA ARG A 244 -20.06 4.77 7.57
C ARG A 244 -20.30 4.95 9.05
N ASN A 245 -19.35 5.16 9.98
CA ASN A 245 -19.72 5.41 11.39
C ASN A 245 -18.73 6.32 12.17
N VAL A 246 -17.46 5.94 12.32
CA VAL A 246 -16.46 6.68 13.12
C VAL A 246 -15.76 7.79 12.30
N GLY A 247 -15.82 7.66 10.98
CA GLY A 247 -15.13 8.49 10.00
C GLY A 247 -16.02 9.27 9.03
N ARG A 248 -17.34 9.38 9.25
CA ARG A 248 -18.31 9.93 8.27
C ARG A 248 -17.95 11.34 7.78
N PRO A 249 -18.26 11.69 6.51
CA PRO A 249 -18.30 13.07 6.06
C PRO A 249 -19.20 13.92 6.95
N GLN A 250 -18.84 15.19 7.16
CA GLN A 250 -19.53 16.06 8.11
C GLN A 250 -21.03 16.23 7.78
N HIS A 251 -21.40 16.21 6.50
CA HIS A 251 -22.77 16.36 6.03
C HIS A 251 -23.65 15.12 6.30
N GLU A 252 -23.07 13.96 6.62
CA GLU A 252 -23.80 12.72 6.91
C GLU A 252 -24.14 12.56 8.41
N TYR A 253 -23.63 13.43 9.29
CA TYR A 253 -23.97 13.38 10.71
C TYR A 253 -25.43 13.78 10.92
N ARG A 254 -26.23 12.83 11.41
CA ARG A 254 -27.67 13.03 11.66
C ARG A 254 -28.00 13.85 12.92
N SER A 255 -26.99 14.21 13.72
CA SER A 255 -27.15 15.04 14.92
C SER A 255 -26.92 16.51 14.61
N SER A 256 -27.93 17.35 14.83
CA SER A 256 -27.83 18.81 14.69
C SER A 256 -26.75 19.46 15.57
N ARG A 257 -26.26 18.75 16.61
CA ARG A 257 -25.15 19.21 17.47
C ARG A 257 -23.77 18.72 17.01
N ALA A 258 -23.68 17.62 16.25
CA ALA A 258 -22.45 17.25 15.55
C ALA A 258 -22.22 18.07 14.27
N VAL A 259 -23.29 18.73 13.78
CA VAL A 259 -23.32 19.63 12.61
C VAL A 259 -23.46 21.11 13.05
N ALA A 260 -23.33 21.42 14.34
CA ALA A 260 -23.37 22.80 14.79
C ALA A 260 -22.18 23.58 14.19
N PRO A 261 -22.30 24.90 13.94
CA PRO A 261 -21.19 25.73 13.44
C PRO A 261 -19.92 25.74 14.33
N ARG A 262 -19.96 25.05 15.49
CA ARG A 262 -18.88 24.86 16.46
C ARG A 262 -18.31 23.42 16.50
N THR A 263 -18.49 22.61 15.45
CA THR A 263 -18.08 21.19 15.46
C THR A 263 -17.41 20.74 14.16
N ILE A 264 -16.41 21.49 13.70
CA ILE A 264 -15.45 20.94 12.72
C ILE A 264 -14.67 19.83 13.44
N LEU A 265 -14.76 18.60 12.93
CA LEU A 265 -13.98 17.47 13.43
C LEU A 265 -12.56 17.52 12.84
N PRO A 266 -11.52 17.15 13.61
CA PRO A 266 -10.18 17.00 13.06
C PRO A 266 -10.16 15.95 11.95
N ALA A 267 -9.21 16.03 11.02
CA ALA A 267 -8.96 14.91 10.12
C ALA A 267 -8.59 13.65 10.95
N PRO A 268 -9.01 12.44 10.55
CA PRO A 268 -8.61 11.23 11.26
C PRO A 268 -7.08 11.08 11.31
N PHE A 269 -6.55 10.72 12.47
CA PHE A 269 -5.13 10.43 12.65
C PHE A 269 -4.80 9.08 12.00
N THR A 270 -3.93 9.10 10.99
CA THR A 270 -3.48 7.88 10.27
C THR A 270 -2.00 7.56 10.50
N ILE A 271 -1.23 8.52 11.03
CA ILE A 271 0.23 8.43 11.19
C ILE A 271 0.57 7.58 12.41
N LEU A 272 1.32 6.50 12.18
CA LEU A 272 1.82 5.57 13.19
C LEU A 272 3.22 5.09 12.81
N PRO A 273 3.99 4.52 13.76
CA PRO A 273 5.35 4.08 13.48
C PRO A 273 5.41 3.02 12.38
N PHE A 274 6.46 3.10 11.55
CA PHE A 274 6.78 2.16 10.49
C PHE A 274 8.30 1.99 10.43
N ASP A 275 8.79 0.81 10.04
CA ASP A 275 10.22 0.45 9.99
C ASP A 275 10.98 0.71 11.31
N ILE A 276 10.36 0.42 12.46
CA ILE A 276 11.00 0.58 13.78
C ILE A 276 11.95 -0.58 14.16
N GLY A 277 12.18 -1.51 13.24
CA GLY A 277 13.10 -2.62 13.42
C GLY A 277 14.57 -2.17 13.49
N PRO A 278 15.50 -3.11 13.76
CA PRO A 278 16.92 -2.82 13.76
C PRO A 278 17.36 -2.33 12.38
N ARG A 279 18.20 -1.29 12.35
CA ARG A 279 18.78 -0.78 11.10
C ARG A 279 19.62 -1.87 10.43
N VAL A 280 19.40 -2.08 9.13
CA VAL A 280 20.21 -2.99 8.34
C VAL A 280 21.51 -2.31 7.94
N LEU A 281 22.63 -2.90 8.33
CA LEU A 281 23.96 -2.45 7.91
C LEU A 281 24.35 -3.24 6.67
N HIS A 282 24.36 -2.62 5.49
CA HIS A 282 24.65 -3.32 4.23
C HIS A 282 26.00 -4.06 4.23
N LYS A 283 27.00 -3.55 4.95
CA LYS A 283 28.31 -4.20 5.16
C LYS A 283 28.27 -5.50 5.98
N GLN A 284 27.12 -5.80 6.58
CA GLN A 284 26.86 -7.01 7.36
C GLN A 284 25.73 -7.85 6.75
N ALA A 285 25.00 -7.29 5.80
CA ALA A 285 23.95 -8.00 5.09
C ALA A 285 24.59 -8.92 4.04
N THR A 286 24.07 -10.13 3.93
CA THR A 286 24.40 -11.15 2.93
C THR A 286 23.12 -11.69 2.31
N PHE A 287 23.19 -12.43 1.22
CA PHE A 287 21.99 -13.04 0.62
C PHE A 287 21.29 -14.00 1.60
N GLU A 288 22.03 -14.71 2.46
CA GLU A 288 21.43 -15.56 3.51
C GLU A 288 20.69 -14.73 4.57
N THR A 289 21.20 -13.56 4.95
CA THR A 289 20.46 -12.66 5.84
C THR A 289 19.21 -12.10 5.17
N LEU A 290 19.28 -11.68 3.89
CA LEU A 290 18.18 -11.06 3.16
C LEU A 290 16.97 -11.98 3.04
N ARG A 291 17.21 -13.29 2.90
CA ARG A 291 16.14 -14.29 2.83
C ARG A 291 15.65 -14.77 4.19
N SER A 292 16.19 -14.28 5.32
CA SER A 292 15.72 -14.73 6.64
C SER A 292 14.38 -14.07 6.98
N ILE A 293 13.45 -14.81 7.61
CA ILE A 293 12.19 -14.23 8.09
C ILE A 293 12.44 -13.10 9.10
N LYS A 294 13.54 -13.16 9.84
CA LYS A 294 13.98 -12.08 10.73
C LYS A 294 14.25 -10.78 9.98
N HIS A 295 14.89 -10.86 8.82
CA HIS A 295 15.14 -9.70 7.97
C HIS A 295 13.85 -9.14 7.38
N LEU A 296 13.00 -10.00 6.81
CA LEU A 296 11.70 -9.59 6.27
C LEU A 296 10.84 -8.89 7.33
N ALA A 297 10.86 -9.40 8.58
CA ALA A 297 10.11 -8.85 9.70
C ALA A 297 10.68 -7.53 10.27
N ALA A 298 11.89 -7.13 9.89
CA ALA A 298 12.49 -5.87 10.34
C ALA A 298 11.87 -4.63 9.67
N PHE A 299 11.19 -4.85 8.54
CA PHE A 299 10.51 -3.81 7.77
C PHE A 299 9.00 -3.87 8.00
N GLY A 300 8.35 -2.74 7.78
CA GLY A 300 6.91 -2.61 7.84
C GLY A 300 6.40 -2.12 9.18
N ARG A 301 5.20 -2.59 9.50
CA ARG A 301 4.56 -2.28 10.78
C ARG A 301 5.29 -2.95 11.97
N PRO A 302 5.26 -2.33 13.18
CA PRO A 302 5.89 -2.85 14.40
C PRO A 302 5.56 -4.30 14.77
N LEU A 303 4.37 -4.79 14.39
CA LEU A 303 3.88 -6.13 14.71
C LEU A 303 4.91 -7.23 14.43
N TRP A 304 5.56 -7.18 13.27
CA TRP A 304 6.40 -8.28 12.78
C TRP A 304 7.66 -8.44 13.61
N HIS A 305 8.41 -7.34 13.74
CA HIS A 305 9.66 -7.33 14.49
C HIS A 305 9.43 -7.62 15.97
N THR A 306 8.42 -6.99 16.58
CA THR A 306 8.23 -7.06 18.03
C THR A 306 7.74 -8.42 18.50
N ILE A 307 6.88 -9.10 17.74
CA ILE A 307 6.45 -10.48 18.04
C ILE A 307 7.63 -11.46 17.93
N LEU A 308 8.49 -11.30 16.92
CA LEU A 308 9.68 -12.12 16.76
C LEU A 308 10.68 -11.89 17.90
N ALA A 309 10.95 -10.62 18.24
CA ALA A 309 11.82 -10.23 19.36
C ALA A 309 11.28 -10.74 20.71
N ALA A 310 9.96 -10.87 20.86
CA ALA A 310 9.31 -11.44 22.03
C ALA A 310 9.36 -12.99 22.09
N GLY A 311 10.03 -13.64 21.13
CA GLY A 311 10.32 -15.07 21.12
C GLY A 311 9.35 -15.93 20.31
N ALA A 312 8.53 -15.35 19.43
CA ALA A 312 7.79 -16.15 18.46
C ALA A 312 8.75 -16.84 17.48
N SER A 313 8.40 -18.04 17.01
CA SER A 313 9.17 -18.70 15.95
C SER A 313 8.91 -18.03 14.59
N PRO A 314 9.88 -18.05 13.67
CA PRO A 314 9.68 -17.61 12.29
C PRO A 314 8.44 -18.22 11.61
N ALA A 315 8.23 -19.54 11.78
CA ALA A 315 7.08 -20.23 11.21
C ALA A 315 5.74 -19.72 11.76
N ALA A 316 5.66 -19.41 13.06
CA ALA A 316 4.46 -18.83 13.65
C ALA A 316 4.20 -17.41 13.13
N LEU A 317 5.25 -16.63 12.85
CA LEU A 317 5.13 -15.30 12.28
C LEU A 317 4.61 -15.34 10.84
N VAL A 318 5.14 -16.27 10.03
CA VAL A 318 4.68 -16.56 8.66
C VAL A 318 3.19 -16.94 8.66
N ALA A 319 2.78 -17.87 9.53
CA ALA A 319 1.38 -18.28 9.68
C ALA A 319 0.48 -17.10 10.10
N LEU A 320 0.96 -16.24 11.01
CA LEU A 320 0.24 -15.02 11.42
C LEU A 320 0.09 -14.05 10.25
N ALA A 321 1.13 -13.83 9.46
CA ALA A 321 1.09 -12.94 8.30
C ALA A 321 0.11 -13.46 7.24
N LYS A 322 0.13 -14.76 6.93
CA LYS A 322 -0.85 -15.38 6.02
C LYS A 322 -2.27 -15.24 6.54
N PHE A 323 -2.52 -15.56 7.81
CA PHE A 323 -3.84 -15.40 8.42
C PHE A 323 -4.34 -13.95 8.37
N LYS A 324 -3.46 -12.98 8.67
CA LYS A 324 -3.80 -11.55 8.61
C LYS A 324 -4.06 -11.06 7.18
N LEU A 325 -3.59 -11.75 6.15
CA LEU A 325 -3.86 -11.42 4.75
C LEU A 325 -5.13 -12.08 4.22
N THR A 326 -5.43 -13.31 4.63
CA THR A 326 -6.47 -14.14 4.00
C THR A 326 -7.66 -14.44 4.88
N HIS A 327 -7.56 -14.20 6.20
CA HIS A 327 -8.45 -14.72 7.23
C HIS A 327 -8.59 -16.25 7.24
N LYS A 328 -7.76 -16.99 6.49
CA LYS A 328 -7.74 -18.45 6.46
C LYS A 328 -6.76 -18.96 7.51
N ASN A 329 -7.19 -19.94 8.30
CA ASN A 329 -6.35 -20.56 9.32
C ASN A 329 -5.98 -21.99 8.90
N GLU A 330 -4.74 -22.20 8.48
CA GLU A 330 -4.24 -23.56 8.18
C GLU A 330 -3.87 -24.35 9.45
N ALA A 331 -3.57 -23.67 10.56
CA ALA A 331 -3.13 -24.29 11.81
C ALA A 331 -4.28 -24.90 12.64
N LEU A 332 -5.54 -24.72 12.25
CA LEU A 332 -6.72 -25.26 12.95
C LEU A 332 -7.50 -26.33 12.15
N SER A 333 -6.96 -26.84 11.03
CA SER A 333 -7.63 -27.93 10.29
C SER A 333 -7.69 -29.28 11.05
N THR A 334 -7.11 -29.38 12.26
CA THR A 334 -7.14 -30.61 13.07
C THR A 334 -7.86 -30.53 14.42
N SER A 335 -8.44 -29.39 14.83
CA SER A 335 -9.45 -29.40 15.89
C SER A 335 -10.27 -28.12 15.92
N PHE A 336 -11.59 -28.29 15.81
CA PHE A 336 -12.71 -27.50 16.36
C PHE A 336 -13.86 -27.49 15.35
N ASN A 337 -14.59 -28.61 15.31
CA ASN A 337 -16.04 -28.52 15.14
C ASN A 337 -16.58 -27.77 16.36
N ALA A 338 -16.76 -26.46 16.25
CA ALA A 338 -17.55 -25.69 17.21
C ALA A 338 -18.96 -25.52 16.62
N PRO A 339 -19.96 -26.29 17.08
CA PRO A 339 -21.34 -26.06 16.72
C PRO A 339 -21.83 -24.79 17.45
N GLY A 340 -22.22 -23.74 16.72
CA GLY A 340 -23.02 -22.66 17.31
C GLY A 340 -22.74 -21.22 16.91
N ALA A 341 -21.83 -20.92 15.99
CA ALA A 341 -21.70 -19.55 15.46
C ALA A 341 -22.45 -19.42 14.13
N VAL A 342 -23.75 -19.14 14.19
CA VAL A 342 -24.45 -18.54 13.04
C VAL A 342 -24.02 -17.07 12.98
N ILE A 343 -22.83 -16.83 12.46
CA ILE A 343 -22.56 -15.59 11.74
C ILE A 343 -22.90 -15.97 10.31
N THR A 344 -24.09 -15.59 9.83
CA THR A 344 -24.24 -15.41 8.38
C THR A 344 -23.09 -14.48 7.99
N PRO A 345 -22.09 -14.93 7.22
CA PRO A 345 -21.09 -13.99 6.76
C PRO A 345 -21.88 -12.92 6.01
N SER A 346 -21.71 -11.66 6.40
CA SER A 346 -22.39 -10.53 5.75
C SER A 346 -22.02 -10.43 4.26
N LYS A 347 -20.99 -11.19 3.85
CA LYS A 347 -20.46 -11.33 2.51
C LYS A 347 -20.49 -12.78 2.05
N SER A 348 -20.66 -12.99 0.75
CA SER A 348 -20.58 -14.34 0.20
C SER A 348 -19.13 -14.87 0.23
N VAL A 349 -18.96 -16.19 0.07
CA VAL A 349 -17.64 -16.83 -0.02
C VAL A 349 -16.86 -16.30 -1.23
N GLU A 350 -17.57 -16.02 -2.31
CA GLU A 350 -17.03 -15.46 -3.56
C GLU A 350 -16.52 -14.03 -3.35
N GLU A 351 -17.27 -13.18 -2.63
CA GLU A 351 -16.83 -11.83 -2.32
C GLU A 351 -15.55 -11.82 -1.47
N LEU A 352 -15.49 -12.68 -0.45
CA LEU A 352 -14.27 -12.83 0.36
C LEU A 352 -13.09 -13.32 -0.47
N LYS A 353 -13.33 -14.22 -1.42
CA LYS A 353 -12.32 -14.70 -2.36
C LYS A 353 -11.81 -13.56 -3.25
N GLU A 354 -12.69 -12.77 -3.86
CA GLU A 354 -12.31 -11.61 -4.71
C GLU A 354 -11.43 -10.61 -3.95
N ILE A 355 -11.78 -10.33 -2.69
CA ILE A 355 -11.00 -9.42 -1.83
C ILE A 355 -9.60 -9.98 -1.53
N VAL A 356 -9.51 -11.27 -1.17
CA VAL A 356 -8.22 -11.92 -0.87
C VAL A 356 -7.34 -11.97 -2.11
N GLU A 357 -7.87 -12.40 -3.25
CA GLU A 357 -7.15 -12.44 -4.53
C GLU A 357 -6.66 -11.04 -4.93
N THR A 358 -7.53 -10.03 -4.86
CA THR A 358 -7.17 -8.64 -5.12
C THR A 358 -6.10 -8.12 -4.15
N THR A 359 -6.14 -8.54 -2.88
CA THR A 359 -5.14 -8.16 -1.88
C THR A 359 -3.77 -8.73 -2.21
N VAL A 360 -3.67 -10.05 -2.40
CA VAL A 360 -2.38 -10.69 -2.63
C VAL A 360 -1.76 -10.22 -3.95
N VAL A 361 -2.56 -10.09 -5.01
CA VAL A 361 -2.09 -9.50 -6.27
C VAL A 361 -1.69 -8.05 -6.07
N GLY A 362 -2.51 -7.25 -5.38
CA GLY A 362 -2.25 -5.84 -5.09
C GLY A 362 -0.97 -5.57 -4.32
N ILE A 363 -0.56 -6.48 -3.42
CA ILE A 363 0.73 -6.43 -2.74
C ILE A 363 1.88 -6.66 -3.71
N ARG A 364 1.76 -7.63 -4.63
CA ARG A 364 2.83 -8.01 -5.55
C ARG A 364 3.03 -6.99 -6.68
N VAL A 365 1.95 -6.44 -7.24
CA VAL A 365 2.02 -5.55 -8.42
C VAL A 365 1.72 -4.08 -8.11
N MET A 366 1.41 -3.72 -6.86
CA MET A 366 1.11 -2.35 -6.40
C MET A 366 -0.13 -1.72 -7.09
N ILE A 367 -1.32 -2.21 -6.74
CA ILE A 367 -2.57 -1.69 -7.31
C ILE A 367 -2.97 -0.33 -6.70
N GLU A 368 -3.25 0.63 -7.57
CA GLU A 368 -3.79 1.94 -7.22
C GLU A 368 -5.23 2.08 -7.69
N PHE A 369 -6.13 2.21 -6.72
CA PHE A 369 -7.56 2.26 -6.97
C PHE A 369 -8.00 3.66 -7.39
N SER A 370 -8.96 3.72 -8.31
CA SER A 370 -9.60 4.96 -8.75
C SER A 370 -10.36 5.62 -7.58
N PRO A 371 -10.08 6.89 -7.25
CA PRO A 371 -10.78 7.61 -6.19
C PRO A 371 -12.18 8.07 -6.61
N ARG A 372 -12.61 7.77 -7.86
CA ARG A 372 -13.90 8.22 -8.40
C ARG A 372 -15.02 7.18 -8.27
N ARG A 373 -14.70 5.97 -7.80
CA ARG A 373 -15.62 4.83 -7.79
C ARG A 373 -15.92 4.38 -6.37
N GLU A 374 -17.20 4.40 -6.02
CA GLU A 374 -17.68 3.93 -4.72
C GLU A 374 -17.33 2.45 -4.45
N LYS A 375 -17.40 1.57 -5.46
CA LYS A 375 -16.95 0.18 -5.33
C LYS A 375 -15.46 0.09 -4.94
N ALA A 376 -14.62 0.94 -5.53
CA ALA A 376 -13.18 1.00 -5.22
C ALA A 376 -12.91 1.56 -3.81
N HIS A 377 -13.74 2.50 -3.33
CA HIS A 377 -13.68 2.97 -1.94
C HIS A 377 -13.98 1.86 -0.94
N ARG A 378 -15.07 1.11 -1.17
CA ARG A 378 -15.47 -0.01 -0.30
C ARG A 378 -14.43 -1.10 -0.25
N LEU A 379 -13.85 -1.44 -1.39
CA LEU A 379 -12.79 -2.44 -1.48
C LEU A 379 -11.55 -1.99 -0.69
N GLN A 380 -11.12 -0.73 -0.83
CA GLN A 380 -10.01 -0.19 -0.04
C GLN A 380 -10.28 -0.21 1.47
N GLU A 381 -11.48 0.17 1.89
CA GLU A 381 -11.88 0.16 3.31
C GLU A 381 -11.86 -1.25 3.89
N GLU A 382 -12.36 -2.23 3.15
CA GLU A 382 -12.28 -3.64 3.51
C GLU A 382 -10.83 -4.10 3.66
N MET A 383 -9.98 -3.77 2.68
CA MET A 383 -8.59 -4.20 2.71
C MET A 383 -7.80 -3.56 3.87
N VAL A 384 -8.15 -2.33 4.28
CA VAL A 384 -7.56 -1.70 5.48
C VAL A 384 -8.05 -2.38 6.75
N THR A 385 -9.32 -2.80 6.76
CA THR A 385 -9.95 -3.47 7.90
C THR A 385 -9.34 -4.84 8.17
N GLY A 386 -9.35 -5.69 7.15
CA GLY A 386 -9.07 -7.12 7.29
C GLY A 386 -7.74 -7.56 6.68
N HIS A 387 -7.29 -6.90 5.60
CA HIS A 387 -6.27 -7.44 4.70
C HIS A 387 -4.98 -6.61 4.66
N MET A 388 -4.62 -6.04 5.82
CA MET A 388 -3.33 -5.40 6.07
C MET A 388 -3.00 -4.22 5.14
N ARG A 389 -3.98 -3.58 4.49
CA ARG A 389 -3.73 -2.34 3.74
C ARG A 389 -3.54 -1.16 4.69
N ILE A 390 -2.62 -0.26 4.41
CA ILE A 390 -2.37 0.94 5.22
C ILE A 390 -3.19 2.11 4.70
N ALA A 391 -3.87 2.82 5.62
CA ALA A 391 -4.47 4.11 5.36
C ALA A 391 -3.39 5.20 5.44
N PHE A 392 -2.97 5.78 4.33
CA PHE A 392 -1.97 6.84 4.33
C PHE A 392 -2.56 8.17 4.80
N SER A 393 -3.73 8.52 4.29
CA SER A 393 -4.39 9.78 4.61
C SER A 393 -5.90 9.69 4.46
N ILE A 394 -6.62 10.33 5.38
CA ILE A 394 -8.04 10.62 5.26
C ILE A 394 -8.18 12.13 5.37
N PRO A 395 -8.56 12.84 4.29
CA PRO A 395 -8.71 14.30 4.31
C PRO A 395 -9.75 14.76 5.34
N SER A 396 -9.72 16.05 5.69
CA SER A 396 -10.66 16.68 6.63
C SER A 396 -12.14 16.52 6.22
N HIS A 397 -12.43 16.52 4.92
CA HIS A 397 -13.79 16.29 4.38
C HIS A 397 -14.24 14.83 4.46
N ARG A 398 -13.31 13.87 4.64
CA ARG A 398 -13.55 12.43 4.90
C ARG A 398 -14.29 11.66 3.81
N GLU A 399 -14.42 12.21 2.60
CA GLU A 399 -15.16 11.56 1.50
C GLU A 399 -14.37 10.40 0.87
N TYR A 400 -13.04 10.45 0.90
CA TYR A 400 -12.18 9.38 0.41
C TYR A 400 -11.02 9.10 1.38
N MET A 401 -10.34 7.99 1.15
CA MET A 401 -9.13 7.60 1.86
C MET A 401 -8.06 7.30 0.82
N ARG A 402 -6.85 7.81 1.01
CA ARG A 402 -5.67 7.34 0.28
C ARG A 402 -5.08 6.18 1.06
N SER A 403 -4.98 5.02 0.43
CA SER A 403 -4.50 3.80 1.07
C SER A 403 -3.64 2.99 0.11
N GLY A 404 -2.80 2.10 0.64
CA GLY A 404 -1.91 1.26 -0.14
C GLY A 404 -1.33 0.11 0.68
N HIS A 405 -0.69 -0.83 0.00
CA HIS A 405 0.15 -1.84 0.64
C HIS A 405 1.60 -1.36 0.54
N PRO A 406 2.12 -0.60 1.52
CA PRO A 406 3.52 -0.21 1.51
C PRO A 406 4.42 -1.46 1.54
N SER A 407 5.69 -1.26 1.19
CA SER A 407 6.67 -2.34 1.13
C SER A 407 6.83 -3.04 2.49
N GLU A 408 6.21 -4.21 2.62
CA GLU A 408 6.34 -5.11 3.77
C GLU A 408 6.76 -6.48 3.25
N PRO A 409 8.07 -6.79 3.24
CA PRO A 409 8.60 -7.99 2.61
C PRO A 409 7.99 -9.29 3.13
N ILE A 410 7.63 -9.34 4.43
CA ILE A 410 6.92 -10.49 4.99
C ILE A 410 5.51 -10.67 4.40
N LEU A 411 4.81 -9.58 4.08
CA LEU A 411 3.50 -9.65 3.42
C LEU A 411 3.66 -9.99 1.94
N ALA A 412 4.70 -9.48 1.27
CA ALA A 412 4.99 -9.83 -0.12
C ALA A 412 5.34 -11.33 -0.29
N GLU A 413 6.15 -11.88 0.62
CA GLU A 413 6.42 -13.32 0.69
C GLU A 413 5.11 -14.13 0.86
N MET A 414 4.24 -13.71 1.77
CA MET A 414 2.96 -14.41 2.00
C MET A 414 1.95 -14.26 0.88
N ALA A 415 1.93 -13.10 0.21
CA ALA A 415 1.14 -12.91 -0.99
C ALA A 415 1.60 -13.88 -2.09
N ALA A 416 2.91 -14.02 -2.31
CA ALA A 416 3.49 -14.94 -3.29
C ALA A 416 3.15 -16.42 -2.98
N CYS A 417 3.32 -16.84 -1.73
CA CYS A 417 2.93 -18.18 -1.29
C CYS A 417 1.44 -18.44 -1.51
N THR A 418 0.58 -17.50 -1.12
CA THR A 418 -0.88 -17.64 -1.27
C THR A 418 -1.29 -17.72 -2.73
N ILE A 419 -0.71 -16.90 -3.61
CA ILE A 419 -0.97 -16.94 -5.06
C ILE A 419 -0.67 -18.33 -5.62
N TYR A 420 0.47 -18.90 -5.24
CA TYR A 420 0.87 -20.24 -5.70
C TYR A 420 0.01 -21.36 -5.11
N GLU A 421 -0.20 -21.38 -3.79
CA GLU A 421 -0.93 -22.43 -3.09
C GLU A 421 -2.42 -22.48 -3.48
N GLU A 422 -3.02 -21.32 -3.73
CA GLU A 422 -4.43 -21.19 -4.09
C GLU A 422 -4.68 -21.12 -5.60
N ASN A 423 -3.63 -21.16 -6.42
CA ASN A 423 -3.67 -20.99 -7.88
C ASN A 423 -4.42 -19.71 -8.29
N VAL A 424 -4.07 -18.58 -7.66
CA VAL A 424 -4.67 -17.28 -7.97
C VAL A 424 -4.22 -16.84 -9.37
N ASP A 425 -5.18 -16.64 -10.25
CA ASP A 425 -4.95 -16.11 -11.60
C ASP A 425 -4.78 -14.57 -11.52
N MET A 426 -3.53 -14.13 -11.46
CA MET A 426 -3.21 -12.70 -11.36
C MET A 426 -3.67 -11.91 -12.59
N VAL A 427 -3.62 -12.54 -13.78
CA VAL A 427 -4.01 -11.90 -15.06
C VAL A 427 -5.49 -11.59 -15.03
N LYS A 428 -6.30 -12.57 -14.63
CA LYS A 428 -7.74 -12.40 -14.47
C LYS A 428 -8.08 -11.34 -13.42
N VAL A 429 -7.44 -11.35 -12.25
CA VAL A 429 -7.69 -10.35 -11.20
C VAL A 429 -7.46 -8.92 -11.73
N ILE A 430 -6.33 -8.68 -12.42
CA ILE A 430 -6.03 -7.36 -12.98
C ILE A 430 -7.01 -6.99 -14.10
N SER A 431 -7.32 -7.94 -14.98
CA SER A 431 -8.31 -7.76 -16.05
C SER A 431 -9.68 -7.36 -15.48
N ASP A 432 -10.18 -8.06 -14.46
CA ASP A 432 -11.47 -7.78 -13.83
C ASP A 432 -11.49 -6.38 -13.18
N LEU A 433 -10.42 -5.99 -12.49
CA LEU A 433 -10.33 -4.66 -11.87
C LEU A 433 -10.31 -3.53 -12.92
N LEU A 434 -9.61 -3.72 -14.04
CA LEU A 434 -9.57 -2.76 -15.15
C LEU A 434 -10.89 -2.71 -15.92
N GLN A 435 -11.56 -3.84 -16.13
CA GLN A 435 -12.85 -3.91 -16.81
C GLN A 435 -13.98 -3.27 -16.00
N ASN A 436 -13.90 -3.31 -14.68
CA ASN A 436 -14.86 -2.67 -13.77
C ASN A 436 -14.52 -1.20 -13.42
N ASP A 437 -13.51 -0.62 -14.10
CA ASP A 437 -12.99 0.74 -13.89
C ASP A 437 -12.58 1.02 -12.43
N LEU A 438 -12.09 0.01 -11.70
CA LEU A 438 -11.69 0.17 -10.30
C LEU A 438 -10.27 0.71 -10.12
N ILE A 439 -9.46 0.70 -11.18
CA ILE A 439 -8.09 1.19 -11.24
C ILE A 439 -8.05 2.36 -12.23
N ASP A 440 -7.17 3.34 -11.99
CA ASP A 440 -6.99 4.46 -12.93
C ASP A 440 -6.49 3.97 -14.30
N LYS A 441 -6.95 4.61 -15.37
CA LYS A 441 -6.68 4.19 -16.76
C LYS A 441 -5.35 4.71 -17.28
N GLY A 442 -4.81 5.78 -16.68
CA GLY A 442 -3.61 6.47 -17.16
C GLY A 442 -2.28 5.71 -16.95
N GLU A 443 -2.26 4.63 -16.16
CA GLU A 443 -1.05 3.83 -15.88
C GLU A 443 -1.23 2.34 -16.24
N ARG A 444 -2.09 2.02 -17.23
CA ARG A 444 -2.42 0.63 -17.62
C ARG A 444 -1.20 -0.15 -18.12
N GLY A 445 -0.43 0.45 -19.02
CA GLY A 445 0.79 -0.16 -19.55
C GLY A 445 1.75 -0.51 -18.41
N GLU A 446 1.97 0.44 -17.49
CA GLU A 446 2.85 0.28 -16.33
C GLU A 446 2.38 -0.82 -15.38
N LEU A 447 1.06 -0.96 -15.17
CA LEU A 447 0.49 -2.06 -14.39
C LEU A 447 0.69 -3.42 -15.07
N VAL A 448 0.47 -3.51 -16.38
CA VAL A 448 0.73 -4.74 -17.15
C VAL A 448 2.22 -5.09 -17.16
N ALA A 449 3.11 -4.10 -17.28
CA ALA A 449 4.55 -4.32 -17.18
C ALA A 449 4.92 -4.92 -15.80
N ARG A 450 4.40 -4.36 -14.71
CA ARG A 450 4.60 -4.92 -13.35
C ARG A 450 4.07 -6.35 -13.23
N LEU A 451 2.90 -6.63 -13.79
CA LEU A 451 2.33 -7.98 -13.86
C LEU A 451 3.28 -8.97 -14.57
N LEU A 452 3.77 -8.64 -15.77
CA LEU A 452 4.70 -9.49 -16.53
C LEU A 452 6.00 -9.75 -15.77
N LEU A 453 6.56 -8.70 -15.15
CA LEU A 453 7.79 -8.81 -14.35
C LEU A 453 7.59 -9.69 -13.10
N THR A 454 6.45 -9.56 -12.41
CA THR A 454 6.10 -10.43 -11.27
C THR A 454 5.88 -11.88 -11.69
N LEU A 455 5.18 -12.13 -12.80
CA LEU A 455 4.99 -13.49 -13.34
C LEU A 455 6.34 -14.14 -13.70
N ALA A 456 7.25 -13.37 -14.29
CA ALA A 456 8.60 -13.86 -14.64
C ALA A 456 9.41 -14.19 -13.38
N TRP A 457 9.31 -13.37 -12.34
CA TRP A 457 9.92 -13.65 -11.05
C TRP A 457 9.40 -14.96 -10.45
N ASP A 458 8.08 -15.13 -10.38
CA ASP A 458 7.47 -16.33 -9.80
C ASP A 458 7.84 -17.59 -10.60
N LYS A 459 7.76 -17.52 -11.93
CA LYS A 459 8.19 -18.61 -12.83
C LYS A 459 9.66 -18.99 -12.63
N ALA A 460 10.56 -18.02 -12.44
CA ALA A 460 11.97 -18.30 -12.18
C ALA A 460 12.17 -19.02 -10.83
N ILE A 461 11.48 -18.57 -9.77
CA ILE A 461 11.52 -19.23 -8.46
C ILE A 461 10.97 -20.67 -8.55
N HIS A 462 9.82 -20.86 -9.21
CA HIS A 462 9.22 -22.20 -9.37
C HIS A 462 10.14 -23.14 -10.14
N THR A 463 10.78 -22.67 -11.19
CA THR A 463 11.76 -23.46 -11.96
C THR A 463 12.92 -23.92 -11.08
N LEU A 464 13.45 -23.03 -10.23
CA LEU A 464 14.54 -23.34 -9.31
C LEU A 464 14.11 -24.28 -8.18
N MET A 465 12.85 -24.23 -7.75
CA MET A 465 12.26 -25.18 -6.81
C MET A 465 12.07 -26.57 -7.46
N SER A 466 11.51 -26.64 -8.66
CA SER A 466 11.28 -27.89 -9.39
C SER A 466 12.56 -28.60 -9.79
N ALA A 467 13.67 -27.87 -9.92
CA ALA A 467 15.00 -28.42 -10.18
C ALA A 467 15.75 -28.87 -8.91
N ASP A 468 15.07 -28.95 -7.76
CA ASP A 468 15.65 -29.26 -6.44
C ASP A 468 16.81 -28.35 -6.00
N GLN A 469 16.97 -27.19 -6.65
CA GLN A 469 18.00 -26.21 -6.28
C GLN A 469 17.56 -25.43 -5.05
N PHE A 470 16.25 -25.16 -4.91
CA PHE A 470 15.63 -24.47 -3.78
C PHE A 470 14.71 -25.41 -2.99
N PRO A 471 14.72 -25.38 -1.64
CA PRO A 471 13.78 -26.15 -0.84
C PRO A 471 12.33 -25.69 -1.04
N SER A 472 11.36 -26.58 -0.76
CA SER A 472 9.95 -26.20 -0.72
C SER A 472 9.68 -25.10 0.31
N TYR A 473 8.55 -24.40 0.17
CA TYR A 473 8.18 -23.31 1.08
C TYR A 473 7.99 -23.79 2.52
N GLY A 474 7.32 -24.93 2.73
CA GLY A 474 7.16 -25.50 4.07
C GLY A 474 8.49 -25.79 4.77
N VAL A 475 9.47 -26.34 4.03
CA VAL A 475 10.82 -26.62 4.56
C VAL A 475 11.58 -25.31 4.82
N SER A 476 11.52 -24.36 3.89
CA SER A 476 12.20 -23.07 4.02
C SER A 476 11.69 -22.27 5.22
N HIS A 477 10.37 -22.13 5.37
CA HIS A 477 9.77 -21.37 6.47
C HIS A 477 9.99 -22.06 7.82
N ALA A 478 9.97 -23.38 7.88
CA ALA A 478 10.35 -24.13 9.09
C ALA A 478 11.81 -23.85 9.50
N GLY A 479 12.70 -23.67 8.53
CA GLY A 479 14.09 -23.22 8.74
C GLY A 479 14.25 -21.71 8.96
N GLY A 480 13.14 -20.94 9.04
CA GLY A 480 13.18 -19.49 9.22
C GLY A 480 13.67 -18.69 8.02
N ARG A 481 13.54 -19.26 6.81
CA ARG A 481 13.94 -18.65 5.54
C ARG A 481 12.73 -18.47 4.61
N ALA A 482 12.74 -17.38 3.86
CA ALA A 482 11.85 -17.09 2.76
C ALA A 482 12.25 -17.87 1.49
N VAL A 483 11.26 -18.09 0.62
CA VAL A 483 11.39 -18.71 -0.70
C VAL A 483 11.36 -17.67 -1.80
N TYR A 484 10.32 -16.83 -1.84
CA TYR A 484 10.16 -15.85 -2.91
C TYR A 484 11.06 -14.63 -2.70
N SER A 485 11.37 -14.27 -1.46
CA SER A 485 12.27 -13.17 -1.10
C SER A 485 13.74 -13.59 -1.09
N ARG A 486 14.15 -14.39 -2.09
CA ARG A 486 15.52 -14.86 -2.29
C ARG A 486 16.12 -14.17 -3.51
N PRO A 487 17.32 -13.57 -3.42
CA PRO A 487 18.05 -13.12 -4.61
C PRO A 487 18.32 -14.28 -5.58
N ILE A 488 18.07 -14.06 -6.87
CA ILE A 488 18.30 -15.05 -7.94
C ILE A 488 19.24 -14.51 -9.03
N PRO A 489 19.92 -15.37 -9.79
CA PRO A 489 20.72 -14.93 -10.93
C PRO A 489 19.86 -14.18 -11.97
N LEU A 490 20.38 -13.07 -12.48
CA LEU A 490 19.69 -12.22 -13.45
C LEU A 490 19.30 -12.98 -14.73
N ILE A 491 20.20 -13.84 -15.21
CA ILE A 491 19.94 -14.64 -16.43
C ILE A 491 18.77 -15.60 -16.22
N GLN A 492 18.56 -16.13 -15.01
CA GLN A 492 17.42 -17.00 -14.71
C GLN A 492 16.10 -16.22 -14.75
N PHE A 493 16.09 -15.00 -14.21
CA PHE A 493 14.95 -14.10 -14.32
C PHE A 493 14.62 -13.76 -15.79
N LEU A 494 15.63 -13.41 -16.60
CA LEU A 494 15.44 -13.11 -18.02
C LEU A 494 15.00 -14.34 -18.82
N THR A 495 15.43 -15.55 -18.45
CA THR A 495 14.97 -16.81 -19.05
C THR A 495 13.48 -17.04 -18.81
N ALA A 496 12.99 -16.67 -17.64
CA ALA A 496 11.56 -16.74 -17.34
C ALA A 496 10.76 -15.67 -18.10
N LEU A 497 11.33 -14.49 -18.34
CA LEU A 497 10.68 -13.37 -19.02
C LEU A 497 10.63 -13.54 -20.55
N LEU A 498 11.75 -13.93 -21.17
CA LEU A 498 11.93 -13.93 -22.63
C LEU A 498 11.98 -15.34 -23.22
N PRO A 499 11.40 -15.56 -24.41
CA PRO A 499 11.59 -16.79 -25.19
C PRO A 499 13.07 -17.05 -25.51
N SER A 500 13.44 -18.33 -25.60
CA SER A 500 14.85 -18.77 -25.74
C SER A 500 15.56 -18.16 -26.96
N GLY A 501 14.87 -18.02 -28.09
CA GLY A 501 15.43 -17.42 -29.30
C GLY A 501 15.84 -15.96 -29.09
N TYR A 502 14.97 -15.16 -28.46
CA TYR A 502 15.26 -13.76 -28.15
C TYR A 502 16.25 -13.60 -27.01
N LEU A 503 16.21 -14.48 -26.01
CA LEU A 503 17.17 -14.48 -24.92
C LEU A 503 18.61 -14.66 -25.44
N GLU A 504 18.85 -15.57 -26.38
CA GLU A 504 20.21 -15.76 -26.93
C GLU A 504 20.73 -14.52 -27.68
N LEU A 505 19.85 -13.79 -28.37
CA LEU A 505 20.22 -12.50 -28.97
C LEU A 505 20.62 -11.48 -27.90
N VAL A 506 19.86 -11.39 -26.81
CA VAL A 506 20.20 -10.54 -25.66
C VAL A 506 21.56 -10.94 -25.08
N LEU A 507 21.79 -12.23 -24.83
CA LEU A 507 23.01 -12.74 -24.22
C LEU A 507 24.27 -12.48 -25.09
N GLN A 508 24.13 -12.45 -26.41
CA GLN A 508 25.21 -12.16 -27.37
C GLN A 508 25.42 -10.67 -27.65
N SER A 509 24.50 -9.80 -27.21
CA SER A 509 24.60 -8.36 -27.43
C SER A 509 25.80 -7.74 -26.72
N THR A 510 26.26 -6.58 -27.22
CA THR A 510 27.35 -5.79 -26.63
C THR A 510 26.85 -4.38 -26.31
N PRO A 511 27.56 -3.58 -25.51
CA PRO A 511 27.09 -2.25 -25.14
C PRO A 511 26.78 -1.37 -26.36
N ASP A 512 25.68 -0.63 -26.32
CA ASP A 512 25.22 0.19 -27.45
C ASP A 512 25.67 1.66 -27.37
N ASN A 513 26.16 2.11 -26.21
CA ASN A 513 26.60 3.49 -25.97
C ASN A 513 28.12 3.69 -26.11
N ARG A 514 28.85 2.66 -26.53
CA ARG A 514 30.30 2.68 -26.74
C ARG A 514 30.72 1.63 -27.77
N PHE A 515 31.88 1.80 -28.38
CA PHE A 515 32.45 0.79 -29.27
C PHE A 515 33.15 -0.32 -28.49
N GLY A 516 32.76 -1.57 -28.74
CA GLY A 516 33.32 -2.74 -28.05
C GLY A 516 32.84 -2.90 -26.61
N GLY A 517 33.33 -3.92 -25.93
CA GLY A 517 32.89 -4.32 -24.60
C GLY A 517 32.61 -5.82 -24.52
N ASN A 518 32.38 -6.31 -23.30
CA ASN A 518 31.98 -7.68 -23.08
C ASN A 518 30.59 -7.94 -23.70
N THR A 519 30.28 -9.19 -23.98
CA THR A 519 28.90 -9.58 -24.27
C THR A 519 28.04 -9.43 -23.02
N PHE A 520 26.71 -9.34 -23.18
CA PHE A 520 25.78 -9.32 -22.06
C PHE A 520 26.01 -10.51 -21.13
N ARG A 521 26.19 -11.71 -21.70
CA ARG A 521 26.48 -12.95 -20.96
C ARG A 521 27.70 -12.80 -20.05
N GLU A 522 28.79 -12.24 -20.56
CA GLU A 522 30.03 -12.05 -19.80
C GLU A 522 29.97 -10.88 -18.80
N ALA A 523 29.22 -9.83 -19.12
CA ALA A 523 29.09 -8.64 -18.29
C ALA A 523 28.18 -8.89 -17.06
N PHE A 524 27.16 -9.74 -17.22
CA PHE A 524 26.18 -10.05 -16.20
C PHE A 524 26.25 -11.51 -15.70
N GLU A 525 27.37 -12.21 -15.96
CA GLU A 525 27.59 -13.61 -15.55
C GLU A 525 27.32 -13.84 -14.06
N GLN A 526 27.78 -12.90 -13.22
CA GLN A 526 27.62 -12.92 -11.76
C GLN A 526 26.68 -11.81 -11.27
N ALA A 527 25.64 -11.52 -12.05
CA ALA A 527 24.62 -10.54 -11.71
C ALA A 527 23.39 -11.20 -11.05
N TYR A 528 22.86 -10.54 -10.04
CA TYR A 528 21.72 -11.01 -9.25
C TYR A 528 20.66 -9.92 -9.14
N VAL A 529 19.41 -10.36 -9.10
CA VAL A 529 18.22 -9.52 -8.97
C VAL A 529 17.43 -9.95 -7.73
N HIS A 530 16.83 -8.99 -7.04
CA HIS A 530 15.99 -9.26 -5.87
C HIS A 530 14.84 -8.26 -5.78
N PHE A 531 13.65 -8.70 -6.21
CA PHE A 531 12.40 -7.99 -5.95
C PHE A 531 11.25 -9.00 -5.84
N THR A 532 10.33 -8.76 -4.91
CA THR A 532 9.07 -9.52 -4.81
C THR A 532 7.86 -8.65 -5.05
N HIS A 533 8.00 -7.33 -4.91
CA HIS A 533 6.92 -6.37 -5.01
C HIS A 533 7.46 -4.99 -5.43
N PHE A 534 6.56 -4.01 -5.61
CA PHE A 534 6.91 -2.66 -6.02
C PHE A 534 6.64 -1.64 -4.91
N GLY A 535 7.43 -0.56 -4.91
CA GLY A 535 7.15 0.66 -4.14
C GLY A 535 7.30 1.90 -5.02
N ARG A 536 6.46 2.92 -4.80
CA ARG A 536 6.48 4.15 -5.59
C ARG A 536 7.55 5.12 -5.11
N ALA A 537 8.35 5.64 -6.03
CA ALA A 537 9.26 6.75 -5.80
C ALA A 537 8.46 8.07 -5.66
N GLY A 538 8.76 8.85 -4.63
CA GLY A 538 8.08 10.13 -4.38
C GLY A 538 8.52 11.26 -5.31
N SER A 539 9.69 11.13 -5.92
CA SER A 539 10.33 12.12 -6.77
C SER A 539 11.38 11.45 -7.67
N SER A 540 11.78 12.13 -8.74
CA SER A 540 12.75 11.60 -9.71
C SER A 540 14.14 11.35 -9.13
N ASP A 541 14.56 12.16 -8.15
CA ASP A 541 15.85 12.06 -7.46
C ASP A 541 15.91 10.90 -6.43
N ALA A 542 14.76 10.30 -6.10
CA ALA A 542 14.69 9.13 -5.23
C ALA A 542 15.30 7.87 -5.88
N ILE A 543 15.57 7.89 -7.19
CA ILE A 543 16.09 6.75 -7.96
C ILE A 543 17.58 6.96 -8.26
N ASN A 544 18.44 6.29 -7.51
CA ASN A 544 19.90 6.29 -7.71
C ASN A 544 20.51 4.96 -7.21
N SER A 545 21.81 4.78 -7.34
CA SER A 545 22.51 3.54 -7.01
C SER A 545 22.43 3.21 -5.52
N ALA A 546 22.40 4.22 -4.63
CA ALA A 546 22.24 4.00 -3.20
C ALA A 546 20.81 3.56 -2.83
N SER A 547 19.78 4.21 -3.39
CA SER A 547 18.39 3.79 -3.19
C SER A 547 18.08 2.45 -3.87
N SER A 548 18.75 2.14 -4.99
CA SER A 548 18.72 0.82 -5.64
C SER A 548 19.25 -0.28 -4.70
N LEU A 549 20.38 -0.05 -4.00
CA LEU A 549 20.85 -0.99 -2.97
C LEU A 549 19.85 -1.13 -1.82
N ALA A 550 19.24 -0.03 -1.36
CA ALA A 550 18.22 -0.08 -0.32
C ALA A 550 16.98 -0.89 -0.76
N ALA A 551 16.55 -0.72 -2.01
CA ALA A 551 15.47 -1.48 -2.63
C ALA A 551 15.82 -2.96 -2.75
N PHE A 552 17.05 -3.29 -3.15
CA PHE A 552 17.56 -4.66 -3.18
C PHE A 552 17.55 -5.31 -1.79
N ILE A 553 18.03 -4.59 -0.76
CA ILE A 553 18.00 -5.07 0.64
C ILE A 553 16.57 -5.35 1.08
N ARG A 554 15.62 -4.50 0.68
CA ARG A 554 14.20 -4.63 1.04
C ARG A 554 13.45 -5.65 0.17
N GLY A 555 14.03 -6.10 -0.95
CA GLY A 555 13.37 -7.01 -1.90
C GLY A 555 12.24 -6.33 -2.68
N MET A 556 12.43 -5.07 -3.07
CA MET A 556 11.45 -4.32 -3.87
C MET A 556 12.08 -3.76 -5.15
N ALA A 557 11.24 -3.57 -6.18
CA ALA A 557 11.52 -2.72 -7.33
C ALA A 557 10.82 -1.36 -7.16
N PHE A 558 11.29 -0.32 -7.84
CA PHE A 558 10.62 0.97 -7.86
C PHE A 558 9.64 1.05 -9.02
N GLN A 559 8.42 1.51 -8.72
CA GLN A 559 7.63 2.29 -9.69
C GLN A 559 8.09 3.75 -9.58
N SER A 560 8.34 4.40 -10.71
CA SER A 560 8.78 5.79 -10.76
C SER A 560 7.69 6.75 -10.28
N CYS A 561 8.05 8.01 -10.04
CA CYS A 561 7.07 9.05 -9.73
C CYS A 561 6.17 9.29 -10.95
N SER A 562 4.89 9.60 -10.73
CA SER A 562 3.94 9.81 -11.83
C SER A 562 4.42 10.89 -12.81
N GLY A 563 4.37 10.58 -14.11
CA GLY A 563 4.82 11.48 -15.17
C GLY A 563 6.34 11.64 -15.28
N HIS A 564 7.13 10.72 -14.71
CA HIS A 564 8.58 10.73 -14.93
C HIS A 564 8.91 10.56 -16.43
N PRO A 565 9.76 11.41 -17.02
CA PRO A 565 9.85 11.53 -18.48
C PRO A 565 10.61 10.39 -19.19
N VAL A 566 11.38 9.57 -18.47
CA VAL A 566 12.35 8.63 -19.09
C VAL A 566 12.16 7.17 -18.69
N ILE A 567 11.91 6.90 -17.40
CA ILE A 567 11.71 5.54 -16.86
C ILE A 567 10.45 5.48 -16.01
N ASP A 568 9.79 4.32 -16.05
CA ASP A 568 8.58 4.01 -15.29
C ASP A 568 8.87 2.97 -14.19
N ILE A 569 9.80 2.04 -14.42
CA ILE A 569 10.19 1.01 -13.43
C ILE A 569 11.72 0.94 -13.30
N LEU A 570 12.21 0.76 -12.07
CA LEU A 570 13.61 0.40 -11.81
C LEU A 570 13.70 -0.88 -10.98
N ILE A 571 14.39 -1.89 -11.52
CA ILE A 571 14.71 -3.13 -10.81
C ILE A 571 16.18 -3.08 -10.39
N PRO A 572 16.51 -3.28 -9.09
CA PRO A 572 17.88 -3.25 -8.62
C PRO A 572 18.63 -4.52 -9.01
N VAL A 573 19.90 -4.36 -9.42
CA VAL A 573 20.80 -5.47 -9.78
C VAL A 573 22.10 -5.31 -9.00
N LEU A 574 22.61 -6.40 -8.45
CA LEU A 574 23.95 -6.44 -7.84
C LEU A 574 24.86 -7.36 -8.66
N ILE A 575 26.09 -6.91 -8.93
CA ILE A 575 27.06 -7.63 -9.73
C ILE A 575 28.30 -7.92 -8.88
N ILE A 576 28.73 -9.18 -8.87
CA ILE A 576 29.94 -9.57 -8.15
C ILE A 576 31.16 -9.27 -9.04
N PRO A 577 32.16 -8.53 -8.54
CA PRO A 577 33.41 -8.31 -9.26
C PRO A 577 34.12 -9.63 -9.57
N LYS A 578 34.72 -9.76 -10.76
CA LYS A 578 35.35 -11.02 -11.21
C LYS A 578 36.46 -11.50 -10.28
N ASP A 579 37.26 -10.59 -9.75
CA ASP A 579 38.31 -10.88 -8.78
C ASP A 579 37.75 -11.45 -7.47
N VAL A 580 36.59 -10.96 -7.01
CA VAL A 580 35.89 -11.50 -5.83
C VAL A 580 35.32 -12.89 -6.12
N ALA A 581 34.71 -13.10 -7.29
CA ALA A 581 34.12 -14.38 -7.68
C ALA A 581 35.17 -15.52 -7.81
N THR A 582 36.44 -15.18 -8.04
CA THR A 582 37.54 -16.16 -8.16
C THR A 582 38.24 -16.51 -6.84
N GLN A 583 37.81 -15.93 -5.71
CA GLN A 583 38.45 -16.19 -4.41
C GLN A 583 38.20 -17.64 -3.93
N PRO A 584 39.17 -18.27 -3.24
CA PRO A 584 38.97 -19.60 -2.66
C PRO A 584 37.86 -19.57 -1.59
N ASN A 585 36.99 -20.60 -1.59
CA ASN A 585 35.79 -20.69 -0.73
C ASN A 585 34.73 -19.60 -0.98
N PHE A 586 34.64 -19.09 -2.21
CA PHE A 586 33.58 -18.17 -2.61
C PHE A 586 32.18 -18.80 -2.41
N ASP A 587 31.39 -18.17 -1.57
CA ASP A 587 29.96 -18.44 -1.40
C ASP A 587 29.20 -17.11 -1.50
N VAL A 588 28.41 -16.97 -2.55
CA VAL A 588 27.57 -15.78 -2.77
C VAL A 588 26.54 -15.59 -1.66
N GLY A 589 26.10 -16.68 -1.02
CA GLY A 589 25.14 -16.65 0.09
C GLY A 589 25.65 -15.88 1.30
N GLU A 590 26.95 -15.99 1.58
CA GLU A 590 27.63 -15.40 2.74
C GLU A 590 28.42 -14.13 2.39
N LEU A 591 28.41 -13.72 1.11
CA LEU A 591 29.09 -12.50 0.67
C LEU A 591 28.36 -11.25 1.16
N THR A 592 29.10 -10.32 1.79
CA THR A 592 28.55 -9.06 2.26
C THR A 592 28.24 -8.10 1.10
N LEU A 593 27.12 -7.37 1.19
CA LEU A 593 26.63 -6.56 0.06
C LEU A 593 27.55 -5.41 -0.36
N ASP A 594 28.48 -4.98 0.50
CA ASP A 594 29.48 -3.96 0.17
C ASP A 594 30.54 -4.43 -0.83
N LYS A 595 30.65 -5.74 -1.06
CA LYS A 595 31.56 -6.33 -2.06
C LYS A 595 30.94 -6.42 -3.46
N PHE A 596 29.71 -5.98 -3.63
CA PHE A 596 29.02 -6.00 -4.92
C PHE A 596 29.08 -4.61 -5.58
N HIS A 597 29.21 -4.59 -6.90
CA HIS A 597 28.90 -3.41 -7.69
C HIS A 597 27.39 -3.25 -7.81
N ARG A 598 26.92 -2.03 -7.61
CA ARG A 598 25.49 -1.69 -7.75
C ARG A 598 25.19 -1.47 -9.22
N SER A 599 24.09 -2.01 -9.70
CA SER A 599 23.61 -1.85 -11.07
C SER A 599 22.08 -1.76 -11.05
N CYS A 600 21.47 -1.68 -12.22
CA CYS A 600 20.03 -1.64 -12.36
C CYS A 600 19.57 -2.12 -13.75
N MET A 601 18.28 -2.42 -13.80
CA MET A 601 17.49 -2.52 -15.00
C MET A 601 16.47 -1.36 -14.98
N MET A 602 16.61 -0.45 -15.93
CA MET A 602 15.77 0.72 -16.12
C MET A 602 14.76 0.43 -17.21
N ILE A 603 13.47 0.55 -16.91
CA ILE A 603 12.39 0.15 -17.82
C ILE A 603 11.51 1.37 -18.11
N SER A 604 11.35 1.67 -19.40
CA SER A 604 10.32 2.57 -19.91
C SER A 604 9.18 1.73 -20.47
N VAL A 605 7.94 2.12 -20.15
CA VAL A 605 6.72 1.50 -20.65
C VAL A 605 6.03 2.51 -21.55
N GLU A 606 5.85 2.13 -22.80
CA GLU A 606 5.17 2.92 -23.82
C GLU A 606 3.79 2.33 -24.10
N ASP A 607 2.78 3.19 -24.01
CA ASP A 607 1.42 2.93 -24.45
C ASP A 607 1.01 3.86 -25.60
N ARG A 608 -0.12 3.55 -26.22
CA ARG A 608 -0.64 4.19 -27.45
C ARG A 608 -0.73 5.72 -27.37
N GLU A 609 -0.91 6.30 -26.18
CA GLU A 609 -1.06 7.75 -25.97
C GLU A 609 0.29 8.47 -25.78
N ASN A 610 1.36 7.76 -25.42
CA ASN A 610 2.68 8.34 -25.12
C ASN A 610 3.79 8.02 -26.13
N ALA A 611 3.51 7.16 -27.12
CA ALA A 611 4.50 6.73 -28.13
C ALA A 611 5.12 7.89 -28.93
N GLU A 612 4.38 9.00 -29.13
CA GLU A 612 4.91 10.20 -29.81
C GLU A 612 5.84 11.06 -28.92
N MET A 613 5.80 10.91 -27.58
CA MET A 613 6.53 11.77 -26.64
C MET A 613 7.76 11.13 -25.98
N LYS A 614 7.86 9.80 -25.87
CA LYS A 614 8.94 9.10 -25.15
C LYS A 614 10.08 8.60 -26.05
N ASN A 615 10.47 9.35 -27.07
CA ASN A 615 11.56 8.97 -27.99
C ASN A 615 12.96 9.27 -27.39
N TYR A 616 13.25 8.79 -26.18
CA TYR A 616 14.49 9.08 -25.45
C TYR A 616 15.32 7.82 -25.19
N THR A 617 16.59 7.86 -25.55
CA THR A 617 17.56 6.88 -25.07
C THR A 617 17.62 6.91 -23.53
N ILE A 618 17.37 5.79 -22.88
CA ILE A 618 17.56 5.67 -21.42
C ILE A 618 19.07 5.75 -21.10
N SER A 619 19.49 6.82 -20.41
CA SER A 619 20.86 7.02 -19.94
C SER A 619 20.90 7.16 -18.44
N ALA A 620 21.62 6.24 -17.77
CA ALA A 620 21.79 6.27 -16.33
C ALA A 620 22.55 7.52 -15.87
N GLU A 621 23.49 8.01 -16.69
CA GLU A 621 24.24 9.24 -16.44
C GLU A 621 23.33 10.47 -16.51
N SER A 622 22.44 10.53 -17.51
CA SER A 622 21.50 11.63 -17.68
C SER A 622 20.47 11.69 -16.54
N LEU A 623 20.16 10.54 -15.95
CA LEU A 623 19.31 10.40 -14.77
C LEU A 623 20.06 10.61 -13.45
N ASN A 624 21.37 10.88 -13.48
CA ASN A 624 22.22 10.97 -12.28
C ASN A 624 22.09 9.74 -11.36
N PHE A 625 21.97 8.55 -11.94
CA PHE A 625 21.77 7.32 -11.17
C PHE A 625 22.95 7.03 -10.25
N TRP A 626 24.18 7.26 -10.69
CA TRP A 626 25.38 6.91 -9.92
C TRP A 626 25.70 7.95 -8.86
N VAL A 627 25.75 7.55 -7.59
CA VAL A 627 26.36 8.38 -6.53
C VAL A 627 27.87 8.40 -6.70
N ASP A 628 28.56 9.43 -6.18
CA ASP A 628 29.98 9.66 -6.45
C ASP A 628 30.90 8.46 -6.11
N GLN A 629 30.53 7.62 -5.14
CA GLN A 629 31.29 6.41 -4.78
C GLN A 629 31.20 5.29 -5.83
N ASP A 630 30.17 5.31 -6.67
CA ASP A 630 29.89 4.27 -7.67
C ASP A 630 30.34 4.69 -9.08
N THR A 631 30.89 5.90 -9.27
CA THR A 631 31.33 6.41 -10.58
C THR A 631 32.74 6.01 -10.98
N ASP A 632 33.53 5.48 -10.04
CA ASP A 632 34.96 5.18 -10.27
C ASP A 632 35.17 3.86 -11.05
N VAL A 633 34.16 3.00 -11.08
CA VAL A 633 34.22 1.67 -11.70
C VAL A 633 33.23 1.58 -12.85
N ASP A 634 33.65 0.95 -13.94
CA ASP A 634 32.86 0.77 -15.15
C ASP A 634 31.83 -0.35 -14.95
N VAL A 635 30.66 -0.02 -14.39
CA VAL A 635 29.61 -1.00 -14.05
C VAL A 635 28.51 -1.04 -15.11
N PRO A 636 28.23 -2.20 -15.76
CA PRO A 636 27.21 -2.32 -16.80
C PRO A 636 25.80 -2.18 -16.21
N TYR A 637 24.85 -1.65 -17.01
CA TYR A 637 23.43 -1.54 -16.67
C TYR A 637 22.53 -1.87 -17.87
N ILE A 638 21.26 -2.12 -17.59
CA ILE A 638 20.28 -2.57 -18.59
C ILE A 638 19.22 -1.50 -18.79
N ALA A 639 18.91 -1.19 -20.04
CA ALA A 639 17.80 -0.35 -20.45
C ALA A 639 16.78 -1.18 -21.22
N ILE A 640 15.52 -1.20 -20.78
CA ILE A 640 14.43 -1.90 -21.45
C ILE A 640 13.36 -0.91 -21.86
N VAL A 641 12.89 -1.00 -23.10
CA VAL A 641 11.65 -0.36 -23.54
C VAL A 641 10.61 -1.44 -23.78
N MET A 642 9.49 -1.36 -23.08
CA MET A 642 8.34 -2.25 -23.23
C MET A 642 7.23 -1.50 -23.98
N GLN A 643 7.11 -1.74 -25.29
CA GLN A 643 6.05 -1.20 -26.13
C GLN A 643 4.89 -2.20 -26.16
N LEU A 644 3.99 -2.06 -25.19
CA LEU A 644 2.96 -3.07 -24.95
C LEU A 644 1.73 -2.91 -25.85
N SER A 645 1.47 -1.71 -26.37
CA SER A 645 0.38 -1.48 -27.32
C SER A 645 0.78 -1.78 -28.76
N SER A 646 -0.09 -2.44 -29.53
CA SER A 646 0.17 -2.77 -30.93
C SER A 646 0.31 -1.51 -31.79
N HIS A 647 1.48 -1.36 -32.40
CA HIS A 647 1.67 -0.53 -33.58
C HIS A 647 1.23 -1.36 -34.79
N GLN A 648 0.23 -0.88 -35.54
CA GLN A 648 0.00 -1.40 -36.89
C GLN A 648 1.24 -1.04 -37.73
N VAL A 649 1.93 -2.06 -38.27
CA VAL A 649 2.92 -1.87 -39.34
C VAL A 649 2.33 -2.53 -40.58
N PRO A 650 2.29 -1.84 -41.74
CA PRO A 650 1.71 -2.40 -42.96
C PRO A 650 2.43 -3.68 -43.41
N GLU A 651 1.66 -4.60 -44.02
CA GLU A 651 2.09 -5.93 -44.51
C GLU A 651 3.23 -5.92 -45.54
N SER A 652 3.76 -4.76 -45.93
CA SER A 652 4.82 -4.63 -46.94
C SER A 652 6.24 -4.97 -46.47
N THR A 653 6.47 -5.29 -45.18
CA THR A 653 7.80 -5.65 -44.66
C THR A 653 7.85 -7.00 -43.95
N ARG A 654 7.19 -8.02 -44.49
CA ARG A 654 7.62 -9.43 -44.26
C ARG A 654 8.88 -9.74 -45.06
N THR A 655 9.99 -9.11 -44.67
CA THR A 655 11.32 -9.66 -44.97
C THR A 655 12.02 -9.83 -43.63
N LEU A 656 12.43 -11.06 -43.33
CA LEU A 656 13.41 -11.33 -42.28
C LEU A 656 14.59 -10.38 -42.50
N SER A 657 14.70 -9.31 -41.70
CA SER A 657 15.89 -8.48 -41.70
C SER A 657 16.99 -9.30 -41.03
N THR A 658 17.73 -9.97 -41.90
CA THR A 658 19.02 -10.58 -41.63
C THR A 658 19.91 -9.54 -40.96
N ILE A 659 20.76 -9.97 -40.02
CA ILE A 659 21.81 -9.16 -39.38
C ILE A 659 22.59 -8.44 -40.48
N GLY A 660 22.29 -7.16 -40.69
CA GLY A 660 23.05 -6.27 -41.55
C GLY A 660 24.02 -5.49 -40.67
N ALA A 661 25.26 -5.99 -40.55
CA ALA A 661 26.36 -5.19 -40.06
C ALA A 661 26.61 -4.04 -41.05
N ASN A 662 25.99 -2.88 -40.82
CA ASN A 662 26.33 -1.67 -41.54
C ASN A 662 27.56 -1.03 -40.86
N ASP A 663 28.74 -1.31 -41.39
CA ASP A 663 29.99 -0.58 -41.12
C ASP A 663 29.92 0.84 -41.72
N GLY A 664 29.04 1.69 -41.19
CA GLY A 664 28.94 3.11 -41.53
C GLY A 664 29.63 3.99 -40.47
N PRO A 665 30.38 5.05 -40.86
CA PRO A 665 31.11 5.88 -39.90
C PRO A 665 30.13 6.67 -39.02
N THR A 666 30.11 6.35 -37.73
CA THR A 666 29.31 7.06 -36.71
C THR A 666 29.72 8.53 -36.67
N ARG A 667 28.82 9.43 -37.05
CA ARG A 667 29.08 10.87 -37.04
C ARG A 667 28.99 11.36 -35.59
N ALA A 668 30.14 11.50 -34.94
CA ALA A 668 30.27 12.03 -33.59
C ALA A 668 29.61 13.42 -33.47
N THR A 669 28.46 13.49 -32.82
CA THR A 669 27.90 14.75 -32.37
C THR A 669 28.59 15.13 -31.07
N ASN A 670 29.57 16.03 -31.15
CA ASN A 670 30.16 16.70 -30.01
C ASN A 670 29.05 17.44 -29.22
N ARG A 671 28.60 16.86 -28.10
CA ARG A 671 27.92 17.60 -27.02
C ARG A 671 28.75 17.51 -25.76
N SER A 672 28.75 18.63 -25.05
CA SER A 672 29.65 19.09 -23.99
C SER A 672 30.22 18.03 -23.05
N SER A 673 31.51 18.20 -22.76
CA SER A 673 32.30 17.52 -21.73
C SER A 673 31.60 17.46 -20.38
N SER A 674 30.98 16.31 -20.07
CA SER A 674 30.98 15.80 -18.70
C SER A 674 32.26 14.96 -18.57
N SER A 675 33.08 15.23 -17.56
CA SER A 675 34.32 14.50 -17.30
C SER A 675 34.10 13.08 -16.74
N ARG A 676 32.86 12.57 -16.73
CA ARG A 676 32.49 11.26 -16.19
C ARG A 676 32.46 10.23 -17.30
N LYS A 677 33.11 9.08 -17.06
CA LYS A 677 33.12 7.93 -17.97
C LYS A 677 31.69 7.37 -18.06
N ALA A 678 31.10 7.33 -19.24
CA ALA A 678 29.78 6.72 -19.43
C ALA A 678 29.88 5.22 -19.14
N HIS A 679 28.95 4.63 -18.37
CA HIS A 679 28.90 3.20 -18.00
C HIS A 679 28.34 2.34 -19.16
N PRO A 680 28.62 1.02 -19.26
CA PRO A 680 28.22 0.23 -20.42
C PRO A 680 26.71 -0.04 -20.38
N ARG A 681 25.98 0.43 -21.40
CA ARG A 681 24.54 0.23 -21.50
C ARG A 681 24.21 -0.93 -22.43
N TYR A 682 23.30 -1.81 -21.98
CA TYR A 682 22.69 -2.84 -22.82
C TYR A 682 21.21 -2.53 -23.01
N SER A 683 20.84 -2.16 -24.24
CA SER A 683 19.48 -1.76 -24.59
C SER A 683 18.69 -2.92 -25.20
N ILE A 684 17.48 -3.14 -24.70
CA ILE A 684 16.52 -4.15 -25.17
C ILE A 684 15.20 -3.42 -25.46
N ILE A 685 14.70 -3.51 -26.69
CA ILE A 685 13.41 -2.97 -27.10
C ILE A 685 12.49 -4.15 -27.37
N ILE A 686 11.35 -4.19 -26.68
CA ILE A 686 10.36 -5.26 -26.80
C ILE A 686 9.07 -4.65 -27.28
N SER A 687 8.66 -5.00 -28.50
CA SER A 687 7.43 -4.54 -29.14
C SER A 687 6.42 -5.68 -29.23
N GLY A 688 5.22 -5.44 -28.71
CA GLY A 688 4.13 -6.41 -28.62
C GLY A 688 3.88 -6.88 -27.19
N CYS A 689 2.71 -7.49 -26.98
CA CYS A 689 2.31 -8.08 -25.70
C CYS A 689 1.64 -9.44 -25.94
N SER A 690 2.46 -10.45 -26.21
CA SER A 690 1.99 -11.80 -26.55
C SER A 690 2.94 -12.90 -26.09
N SER A 691 2.49 -14.15 -26.19
CA SER A 691 3.29 -15.34 -25.90
C SER A 691 4.51 -15.50 -26.83
N THR A 692 4.53 -14.82 -27.98
CA THR A 692 5.69 -14.84 -28.88
C THR A 692 6.84 -13.98 -28.37
N VAL A 693 6.59 -12.99 -27.52
CA VAL A 693 7.60 -12.05 -26.98
C VAL A 693 7.84 -12.21 -25.48
N TYR A 694 6.84 -12.65 -24.72
CA TYR A 694 6.94 -12.90 -23.29
C TYR A 694 6.62 -14.35 -22.95
N ASN A 695 7.57 -15.03 -22.32
CA ASN A 695 7.47 -16.44 -21.93
C ASN A 695 6.42 -16.71 -20.83
N VAL A 696 5.90 -15.65 -20.21
CA VAL A 696 4.91 -15.70 -19.12
C VAL A 696 3.48 -15.53 -19.58
N ILE A 697 3.26 -15.22 -20.86
CA ILE A 697 1.94 -15.12 -21.47
C ILE A 697 1.59 -16.47 -22.10
N SER A 698 0.44 -17.03 -21.74
CA SER A 698 -0.14 -18.17 -22.45
C SER A 698 -0.84 -17.71 -23.74
N PRO A 699 -0.82 -18.49 -24.84
CA PRO A 699 -1.60 -18.19 -26.04
C PRO A 699 -3.10 -17.92 -25.77
N ASP A 700 -3.68 -18.58 -24.76
CA ASP A 700 -5.10 -18.43 -24.39
C ASP A 700 -5.40 -17.09 -23.68
N GLU A 701 -4.38 -16.39 -23.19
CA GLU A 701 -4.52 -15.13 -22.44
C GLU A 701 -4.41 -13.89 -23.34
N GLN A 702 -4.11 -14.05 -24.63
CA GLN A 702 -3.85 -12.95 -25.57
C GLN A 702 -4.98 -11.92 -25.59
N ALA A 703 -6.24 -12.39 -25.55
CA ALA A 703 -7.41 -11.52 -25.54
C ALA A 703 -7.52 -10.69 -24.25
N MET A 704 -7.11 -11.24 -23.10
CA MET A 704 -7.12 -10.52 -21.83
C MET A 704 -6.08 -9.39 -21.81
N TYR A 705 -4.85 -9.66 -22.24
CA TYR A 705 -3.82 -8.61 -22.37
C TYR A 705 -4.24 -7.51 -23.34
N SER A 706 -4.80 -7.88 -24.49
CA SER A 706 -5.34 -6.94 -25.46
C SER A 706 -6.48 -6.09 -24.86
N ALA A 707 -7.36 -6.68 -24.06
CA ALA A 707 -8.43 -5.95 -23.38
C ALA A 707 -7.93 -5.03 -22.25
N MET A 708 -6.87 -5.42 -21.53
CA MET A 708 -6.23 -4.61 -20.49
C MET A 708 -5.54 -3.37 -21.07
N LEU A 709 -4.88 -3.52 -22.23
CA LEU A 709 -4.13 -2.48 -22.92
C LEU A 709 -4.99 -1.67 -23.91
N GLY A 710 -6.18 -2.14 -24.24
CA GLY A 710 -7.08 -1.49 -25.20
C GLY A 710 -7.53 -0.10 -24.75
N PRO A 711 -7.70 0.86 -25.68
CA PRO A 711 -8.17 2.20 -25.37
C PRO A 711 -9.58 2.12 -24.77
N LYS A 712 -9.78 2.71 -23.59
CA LYS A 712 -11.12 2.91 -23.00
C LYS A 712 -11.30 4.36 -22.57
N GLY A 713 -11.33 5.26 -23.55
CA GLY A 713 -11.70 6.66 -23.36
C GLY A 713 -13.22 6.84 -23.20
N MET A 714 -13.65 8.08 -22.92
CA MET A 714 -15.06 8.41 -22.70
C MET A 714 -16.00 7.88 -23.80
N LEU A 715 -15.58 7.90 -25.06
CA LEU A 715 -16.39 7.35 -26.17
C LEU A 715 -16.68 5.85 -26.04
N HIS A 716 -15.73 5.08 -25.50
CA HIS A 716 -15.89 3.63 -25.31
C HIS A 716 -16.79 3.30 -24.10
N GLU A 717 -16.89 4.22 -23.13
CA GLU A 717 -17.84 4.11 -22.01
C GLU A 717 -19.26 4.54 -22.39
N HIS A 718 -19.43 5.23 -23.53
CA HIS A 718 -20.72 5.74 -23.91
C HIS A 718 -21.69 4.61 -24.22
N HIS A 719 -22.77 4.52 -23.44
CA HIS A 719 -23.74 3.42 -23.50
C HIS A 719 -24.32 3.20 -24.90
N TYR A 720 -24.51 4.29 -25.65
CA TYR A 720 -24.93 4.25 -27.04
C TYR A 720 -23.69 4.35 -27.93
N ASN A 721 -23.13 3.20 -28.29
CA ASN A 721 -21.85 3.08 -29.00
C ASN A 721 -22.00 2.86 -30.51
N ASN A 722 -23.19 3.08 -31.09
CA ASN A 722 -23.32 3.10 -32.55
C ASN A 722 -22.62 4.34 -33.13
N GLU A 723 -22.09 4.21 -34.34
CA GLU A 723 -21.25 5.24 -34.95
C GLU A 723 -21.93 6.61 -35.07
N GLY A 724 -23.21 6.62 -35.47
CA GLY A 724 -23.98 7.87 -35.57
C GLY A 724 -24.09 8.62 -34.24
N THR A 725 -24.28 7.88 -33.14
CA THR A 725 -24.34 8.48 -31.80
C THR A 725 -22.97 8.93 -31.32
N LEU A 726 -21.91 8.17 -31.59
CA LEU A 726 -20.55 8.57 -31.26
C LEU A 726 -20.11 9.81 -32.06
N LEU A 727 -20.56 9.95 -33.30
CA LEU A 727 -20.32 11.14 -34.12
C LEU A 727 -21.03 12.38 -33.56
N LEU A 728 -22.30 12.24 -33.14
CA LEU A 728 -23.03 13.30 -32.45
C LEU A 728 -22.38 13.66 -31.10
N LEU A 729 -21.86 12.68 -30.37
CA LEU A 729 -21.14 12.89 -29.12
C LEU A 729 -19.82 13.65 -29.34
N ARG A 730 -19.08 13.34 -30.41
CA ARG A 730 -17.89 14.13 -30.82
C ARG A 730 -18.25 15.57 -31.17
N ARG A 731 -19.40 15.82 -31.83
CA ARG A 731 -19.92 17.17 -32.12
C ARG A 731 -20.24 18.01 -30.89
N MET A 732 -20.48 17.38 -29.74
CA MET A 732 -20.60 18.09 -28.46
C MET A 732 -19.26 18.68 -27.97
N LYS A 733 -18.14 18.36 -28.66
CA LYS A 733 -16.77 18.80 -28.35
C LYS A 733 -16.33 18.50 -26.90
N PRO A 734 -16.54 17.26 -26.40
CA PRO A 734 -16.00 16.87 -25.09
C PRO A 734 -14.46 16.83 -25.09
N PHE A 735 -13.86 16.69 -26.27
CA PHE A 735 -12.45 16.84 -26.57
C PHE A 735 -12.32 17.33 -28.02
N TRP A 736 -11.11 17.74 -28.41
CA TRP A 736 -10.81 18.25 -29.75
C TRP A 736 -9.85 17.32 -30.48
N ASN A 737 -10.15 16.99 -31.73
CA ASN A 737 -9.25 16.32 -32.67
C ASN A 737 -9.49 16.90 -34.08
N LEU A 738 -8.58 16.65 -35.03
CA LEU A 738 -8.68 17.17 -36.41
C LEU A 738 -9.82 16.58 -37.24
N GLY A 739 -10.65 15.69 -36.67
CA GLY A 739 -11.77 15.09 -37.38
C GLY A 739 -12.93 16.05 -37.60
N SER A 740 -13.65 15.82 -38.70
CA SER A 740 -14.74 16.68 -39.16
C SER A 740 -15.84 16.95 -38.14
N SER A 741 -16.07 16.01 -37.22
CA SER A 741 -17.02 16.19 -36.12
C SER A 741 -16.68 17.31 -35.13
N CYS A 742 -15.40 17.71 -35.00
CA CYS A 742 -14.99 18.78 -34.07
C CYS A 742 -15.02 20.17 -34.71
N PHE A 743 -14.95 20.22 -36.04
CA PHE A 743 -14.70 21.44 -36.81
C PHE A 743 -15.72 21.67 -37.94
N ASP A 744 -16.82 20.93 -37.96
CA ASP A 744 -17.98 21.06 -38.87
C ASP A 744 -18.61 22.46 -38.98
N TRP A 745 -18.16 23.41 -38.18
CA TRP A 745 -18.60 24.80 -38.11
C TRP A 745 -17.63 25.80 -38.76
N VAL A 746 -16.47 25.36 -39.27
CA VAL A 746 -15.47 26.25 -39.87
C VAL A 746 -14.80 25.61 -41.09
N ASP A 747 -14.67 26.40 -42.17
CA ASP A 747 -13.95 25.99 -43.39
C ASP A 747 -12.51 26.54 -43.33
N VAL A 748 -11.62 25.79 -42.66
CA VAL A 748 -10.19 26.14 -42.52
C VAL A 748 -9.34 25.02 -43.15
N PRO A 749 -8.48 25.33 -44.14
CA PRO A 749 -7.57 24.34 -44.71
C PRO A 749 -6.65 23.70 -43.66
N GLY A 750 -6.60 22.37 -43.62
CA GLY A 750 -5.81 21.58 -42.64
C GLY A 750 -6.59 21.13 -41.40
N VAL A 751 -7.86 21.52 -41.31
CA VAL A 751 -8.86 21.05 -40.35
C VAL A 751 -9.88 20.20 -41.13
N ASP A 752 -10.47 19.17 -40.53
CA ASP A 752 -11.27 18.09 -41.19
C ASP A 752 -10.45 17.02 -41.91
N VAL A 753 -9.12 17.15 -41.91
CA VAL A 753 -8.22 16.04 -42.22
C VAL A 753 -8.08 15.23 -40.93
N VAL A 754 -8.90 14.18 -40.77
CA VAL A 754 -8.45 13.07 -39.93
C VAL A 754 -7.11 12.66 -40.56
N PRO A 755 -5.97 12.76 -39.87
CA PRO A 755 -4.81 12.05 -40.37
C PRO A 755 -5.30 10.60 -40.40
N ASP A 756 -5.53 10.04 -41.59
CA ASP A 756 -5.28 8.61 -41.78
C ASP A 756 -4.00 8.38 -41.01
N ILE A 757 -4.07 7.52 -39.98
CA ILE A 757 -2.98 7.19 -39.06
C ILE A 757 -1.73 7.49 -39.84
N VAL A 758 -1.05 8.62 -39.54
CA VAL A 758 0.14 8.93 -40.31
C VAL A 758 0.99 7.73 -39.95
N GLU A 759 1.12 6.81 -40.90
CA GLU A 759 2.24 5.92 -40.99
C GLU A 759 3.39 6.90 -41.07
N MET A 760 3.81 7.37 -39.90
CA MET A 760 5.15 7.84 -39.73
C MET A 760 5.91 6.63 -40.19
N GLU A 761 6.47 6.72 -41.40
CA GLU A 761 7.56 5.87 -41.82
C GLU A 761 8.40 5.71 -40.57
N TYR A 762 8.44 4.49 -40.04
CA TYR A 762 9.36 4.15 -38.98
C TYR A 762 10.72 4.48 -39.55
N VAL A 763 11.26 5.66 -39.20
CA VAL A 763 12.60 6.07 -39.61
C VAL A 763 13.53 5.22 -38.77
N PRO A 764 14.14 4.15 -39.31
CA PRO A 764 15.03 3.33 -38.52
C PRO A 764 16.24 4.20 -38.22
N GLY A 765 16.51 4.40 -36.94
CA GLY A 765 17.75 5.00 -36.47
C GLY A 765 17.66 6.49 -36.24
N VAL A 766 17.10 6.88 -35.09
CA VAL A 766 17.69 7.96 -34.29
C VAL A 766 17.49 7.61 -32.81
N THR A 767 18.61 7.45 -32.09
CA THR A 767 18.77 7.39 -30.62
C THR A 767 18.53 6.09 -29.84
N TYR A 768 18.86 4.93 -30.41
CA TYR A 768 19.52 3.83 -29.68
C TYR A 768 20.75 3.45 -30.51
N GLY A 769 21.86 3.03 -29.90
CA GLY A 769 23.07 2.71 -30.69
C GLY A 769 22.78 1.60 -31.70
N ASP A 770 23.58 1.48 -32.78
CA ASP A 770 23.44 0.48 -33.86
C ASP A 770 23.46 -1.01 -33.38
N ARG A 771 23.53 -1.25 -32.06
CA ARG A 771 23.66 -2.55 -31.39
C ARG A 771 22.55 -2.87 -30.38
N ALA A 772 21.48 -2.06 -30.28
CA ALA A 772 20.34 -2.40 -29.43
C ALA A 772 19.64 -3.68 -29.91
N VAL A 773 19.17 -4.51 -28.98
CA VAL A 773 18.42 -5.73 -29.32
C VAL A 773 16.95 -5.37 -29.47
N ILE A 774 16.38 -5.66 -30.64
CA ILE A 774 14.97 -5.42 -30.96
C ILE A 774 14.23 -6.76 -31.00
N ILE A 775 13.18 -6.88 -30.21
CA ILE A 775 12.27 -8.03 -30.13
C ILE A 775 10.91 -7.56 -30.63
N GLN A 776 10.37 -8.21 -31.66
CA GLN A 776 9.06 -7.90 -32.23
C GLN A 776 8.14 -9.12 -32.19
N GLY A 777 6.90 -8.91 -31.76
CA GLY A 777 5.86 -9.93 -31.77
C GLY A 777 5.19 -10.10 -33.12
N ASP A 778 4.79 -11.33 -33.44
CA ASP A 778 3.85 -11.61 -34.53
C ASP A 778 2.44 -11.35 -34.00
N ASP A 779 2.04 -10.08 -33.92
CA ASP A 779 0.68 -9.71 -33.56
C ASP A 779 -0.23 -10.09 -34.75
N GLY A 780 -0.81 -11.29 -34.71
CA GLY A 780 -1.75 -11.78 -35.72
C GLY A 780 -2.83 -10.74 -36.03
N THR A 781 -3.15 -10.60 -37.31
CA THR A 781 -4.14 -9.66 -37.89
C THR A 781 -5.43 -9.63 -37.07
N TRP A 782 -5.68 -8.51 -36.39
CA TRP A 782 -6.99 -8.22 -35.81
C TRP A 782 -7.85 -7.58 -36.90
N ASP A 783 -8.59 -8.39 -37.64
CA ASP A 783 -9.73 -7.89 -38.42
C ASP A 783 -10.79 -7.40 -37.43
N VAL A 784 -10.70 -6.14 -37.04
CA VAL A 784 -11.92 -5.39 -36.75
C VAL A 784 -12.55 -5.24 -38.13
N GLU A 785 -13.63 -5.98 -38.40
CA GLU A 785 -14.50 -5.69 -39.53
C GLU A 785 -14.94 -4.22 -39.43
N GLU A 786 -14.17 -3.32 -40.06
CA GLU A 786 -14.73 -2.10 -40.61
C GLU A 786 -15.76 -2.59 -41.63
N ASN A 787 -17.03 -2.54 -41.22
CA ASN A 787 -18.14 -2.68 -42.13
C ASN A 787 -18.10 -1.50 -43.11
N ASN A 788 -17.23 -1.61 -44.12
CA ASN A 788 -17.29 -0.83 -45.34
C ASN A 788 -18.55 -1.23 -46.11
N ALA A 789 -19.68 -0.64 -45.71
CA ALA A 789 -20.86 -0.51 -46.54
C ALA A 789 -20.98 0.94 -47.01
N ALA A 790 -19.94 1.41 -47.71
CA ALA A 790 -20.08 2.50 -48.66
C ALA A 790 -20.61 1.89 -49.97
N ASP A 791 -21.92 1.69 -50.06
CA ASP A 791 -22.69 1.79 -51.30
C ASP A 791 -24.18 1.56 -51.01
N ILE A 792 -25.01 2.21 -51.84
CA ILE A 792 -26.49 2.23 -51.82
C ILE A 792 -27.07 3.36 -50.95
N TRP A 793 -27.05 4.59 -51.46
CA TRP A 793 -28.22 5.51 -51.50
C TRP A 793 -27.99 6.55 -52.61
N HIS A 794 -28.01 6.09 -53.86
CA HIS A 794 -28.47 6.89 -55.00
C HIS A 794 -29.71 6.20 -55.57
N ASP A 795 -30.71 7.01 -55.89
CA ASP A 795 -32.05 6.69 -56.43
C ASP A 795 -33.12 6.22 -55.42
N SER A 796 -33.76 7.16 -54.72
CA SER A 796 -35.11 7.66 -55.04
C SER A 796 -35.65 8.63 -53.98
#